data_AF-A0A1E4ZWI3-F1
#
_entry.id   AF-A0A1E4ZWI3-F1
#
_cell.length_a   1.000
_cell.length_b   1.000
_cell.length_c   1.000
_cell.angle_alpha   90.00
_cell.angle_beta   90.00
_cell.angle_gamma   90.00
#
_symmetry.space_group_name_H-M   'P 1'
#
loop_
_entity.id
_entity.type
_entity.pdbx_description
1 polymer ?
#
loop_
_entity_poly.entity_id
_entity_poly.type
_entity_poly.pdbx_seq_one_letter_code
_entity_poly.pdbx_strand_id
1 'polypeptide(L)'
;MEVGADAATPVDSDLDGSPDYQDADSDADEIPDSIEAGSDPLNPVDTDANGTADYLDTDSDGDLIPDTLEAGIAATDPVDTDADGTADFRDIDSDNDSISDAVEAGASPVNPTDTNNNGIADYLDTDSDSDGIPDSLEVGPDPARPLDTNSNGTPDYRDSDSDGDGINDAIEAGPAPFNPTDTDEDNIADYLETDADNDGIADAVEVGSDTLNPADSDADGTPDYQDLDSEGDGVNDAIEAGNDPLNPSDTDNDGIADYLETDADGDGLPDSFETAGNPADPVDTDADGAPDFQDTDSDGDRISDAIEAGINPLNPIDTDDDGTADFLDTDADGDTIPDSIEIGTDPTTLTDNDGDGIPDYRDTDSDNDGLADNLEGEADTDADGSPDLLDTDSDDDGIFDTLESNRPDANLDGYVDDIEEPATLNDQPLETTQINSRLLQADGNAPSDSDNDGLADFRDSDSDNDGITDTVEAFGTAADANNDGILDNYSDTDGDGVNDVLREDPIAPADTDGDGDGRYDSQDIDSDGDGIPDLVETGGTDIDGDGMIDDFVDEDNNGIDDGAQVLPIDRFDTDGDNIPDYQDLDSDNDGISDLVESGGVDADGDGIADELLAYSSIPDLDGDGIPDFLENGDEEPETGAAIVVPGGGCSFGTVHQRIDPTLPLLALLAIVWALRRSGRRSGRNRAETS
;
A
#
# COMPACT_ATOMS: atom_id res chain seq x y z
N MET A 1 -65.99 -55.21 -55.63
CA MET A 1 -65.01 -56.03 -56.38
C MET A 1 -64.56 -57.24 -55.56
N GLU A 2 -65.21 -57.50 -54.42
CA GLU A 2 -64.90 -58.50 -53.38
C GLU A 2 -65.17 -59.99 -53.72
N VAL A 3 -65.52 -60.39 -54.95
CA VAL A 3 -65.66 -61.84 -55.25
C VAL A 3 -64.29 -62.52 -55.44
N GLY A 4 -63.19 -61.75 -55.36
CA GLY A 4 -61.84 -62.20 -55.65
C GLY A 4 -61.67 -62.72 -57.09
N ALA A 5 -60.52 -63.34 -57.36
CA ALA A 5 -60.21 -63.90 -58.68
C ALA A 5 -61.04 -65.17 -59.03
N ASP A 6 -61.71 -65.80 -58.06
CA ASP A 6 -62.51 -67.01 -58.23
C ASP A 6 -63.85 -66.93 -57.47
N ALA A 7 -64.95 -66.80 -58.22
CA ALA A 7 -66.31 -66.72 -57.68
C ALA A 7 -66.80 -67.99 -56.95
N ALA A 8 -66.01 -69.07 -56.91
CA ALA A 8 -66.30 -70.28 -56.14
C ALA A 8 -65.72 -70.26 -54.71
N THR A 9 -64.81 -69.33 -54.41
CA THR A 9 -64.16 -69.14 -53.10
C THR A 9 -64.00 -67.63 -52.87
N PRO A 10 -65.05 -66.95 -52.39
CA PRO A 10 -64.93 -65.53 -52.08
C PRO A 10 -63.91 -65.31 -50.96
N VAL A 11 -63.33 -64.11 -50.92
CA VAL A 11 -62.39 -63.69 -49.86
C VAL A 11 -63.20 -63.41 -48.59
N ASP A 12 -62.61 -63.72 -47.46
CA ASP A 12 -63.13 -63.69 -46.09
C ASP A 12 -61.89 -63.38 -45.25
N SER A 13 -61.63 -62.07 -45.04
CA SER A 13 -60.35 -61.53 -44.60
C SER A 13 -60.15 -61.69 -43.09
N ASP A 14 -61.20 -61.49 -42.29
CA ASP A 14 -61.21 -61.68 -40.84
C ASP A 14 -61.44 -63.14 -40.39
N LEU A 15 -61.86 -64.02 -41.32
CA LEU A 15 -62.15 -65.44 -41.10
C LEU A 15 -63.36 -65.71 -40.17
N ASP A 16 -64.33 -64.79 -40.08
CA ASP A 16 -65.55 -64.99 -39.29
C ASP A 16 -66.56 -65.95 -39.98
N GLY A 17 -66.37 -66.20 -41.27
CA GLY A 17 -67.20 -67.05 -42.11
C GLY A 17 -68.21 -66.31 -42.99
N SER A 18 -68.19 -64.98 -42.98
CA SER A 18 -68.86 -64.05 -43.87
C SER A 18 -67.84 -63.58 -44.91
N PRO A 19 -68.10 -63.74 -46.21
CA PRO A 19 -67.17 -63.22 -47.20
C PRO A 19 -67.25 -61.68 -47.28
N ASP A 20 -66.12 -60.99 -47.48
CA ASP A 20 -65.98 -59.52 -47.44
C ASP A 20 -67.14 -58.75 -48.10
N TYR A 21 -67.62 -59.20 -49.27
CA TYR A 21 -68.75 -58.56 -49.99
C TYR A 21 -70.12 -58.59 -49.30
N GLN A 22 -70.21 -59.35 -48.21
CA GLN A 22 -71.39 -59.50 -47.35
C GLN A 22 -71.07 -59.13 -45.90
N ASP A 23 -69.81 -58.86 -45.59
CA ASP A 23 -69.43 -58.34 -44.30
C ASP A 23 -69.82 -56.87 -44.17
N ALA A 24 -69.93 -56.40 -42.94
CA ALA A 24 -70.10 -55.00 -42.61
C ALA A 24 -68.83 -54.38 -42.02
N ASP A 25 -67.83 -55.22 -41.70
CA ASP A 25 -66.55 -54.94 -41.05
C ASP A 25 -65.62 -56.11 -41.46
N SER A 26 -64.91 -55.96 -42.57
CA SER A 26 -64.27 -57.06 -43.30
C SER A 26 -62.90 -57.49 -42.74
N ASP A 27 -62.28 -56.68 -41.89
CA ASP A 27 -61.02 -56.96 -41.17
C ASP A 27 -61.21 -57.12 -39.65
N ALA A 28 -62.44 -56.93 -39.15
CA ALA A 28 -62.87 -57.14 -37.77
C ALA A 28 -62.18 -56.23 -36.76
N ASP A 29 -62.01 -54.97 -37.14
CA ASP A 29 -61.39 -53.91 -36.36
C ASP A 29 -62.45 -53.06 -35.60
N GLU A 30 -63.74 -53.36 -35.79
CA GLU A 30 -64.90 -52.65 -35.23
C GLU A 30 -65.30 -51.36 -35.98
N ILE A 31 -64.54 -50.93 -36.99
CA ILE A 31 -64.88 -49.88 -37.94
C ILE A 31 -65.69 -50.49 -39.10
N PRO A 32 -66.84 -49.90 -39.47
CA PRO A 32 -67.63 -50.49 -40.55
C PRO A 32 -67.09 -50.12 -41.92
N ASP A 33 -66.99 -51.08 -42.86
CA ASP A 33 -66.55 -50.90 -44.26
C ASP A 33 -67.15 -49.66 -44.97
N SER A 34 -68.36 -49.24 -44.57
CA SER A 34 -69.02 -48.05 -45.10
C SER A 34 -68.33 -46.72 -44.76
N ILE A 35 -67.42 -46.74 -43.78
CA ILE A 35 -66.57 -45.63 -43.32
C ILE A 35 -65.19 -45.75 -43.99
N GLU A 36 -64.58 -46.95 -44.02
CA GLU A 36 -63.23 -47.15 -44.57
C GLU A 36 -63.18 -47.26 -46.10
N ALA A 37 -64.21 -47.79 -46.77
CA ALA A 37 -64.17 -47.92 -48.23
C ALA A 37 -64.26 -46.58 -49.00
N GLY A 38 -64.58 -45.48 -48.30
CA GLY A 38 -64.74 -44.15 -48.87
C GLY A 38 -65.94 -43.97 -49.81
N SER A 39 -65.93 -42.90 -50.60
CA SER A 39 -67.13 -42.44 -51.33
C SER A 39 -67.38 -43.09 -52.70
N ASP A 40 -66.38 -43.79 -53.29
CA ASP A 40 -66.49 -44.49 -54.57
C ASP A 40 -66.31 -46.01 -54.40
N PRO A 41 -67.40 -46.79 -54.33
CA PRO A 41 -67.33 -48.26 -54.16
C PRO A 41 -66.65 -49.01 -55.33
N LEU A 42 -66.32 -48.34 -56.43
CA LEU A 42 -65.57 -48.93 -57.54
C LEU A 42 -64.06 -48.66 -57.47
N ASN A 43 -63.63 -47.76 -56.58
CA ASN A 43 -62.24 -47.42 -56.29
C ASN A 43 -62.17 -47.13 -54.78
N PRO A 44 -62.17 -48.17 -53.92
CA PRO A 44 -62.05 -47.97 -52.48
C PRO A 44 -60.74 -47.25 -52.14
N VAL A 45 -60.73 -46.57 -51.00
CA VAL A 45 -59.53 -45.89 -50.48
C VAL A 45 -58.49 -46.95 -50.08
N ASP A 46 -57.23 -46.57 -50.26
CA ASP A 46 -55.99 -47.32 -49.99
C ASP A 46 -55.00 -46.21 -49.61
N THR A 47 -55.00 -45.84 -48.33
CA THR A 47 -54.40 -44.61 -47.80
C THR A 47 -52.87 -44.68 -47.87
N ASP A 48 -52.26 -45.76 -47.37
CA ASP A 48 -50.81 -45.99 -47.42
C ASP A 48 -50.26 -46.45 -48.79
N ALA A 49 -51.16 -46.74 -49.75
CA ALA A 49 -50.86 -47.23 -51.08
C ALA A 49 -50.10 -48.58 -51.11
N ASN A 50 -50.27 -49.43 -50.09
CA ASN A 50 -49.68 -50.77 -50.03
C ASN A 50 -50.40 -51.78 -50.95
N GLY A 51 -51.60 -51.43 -51.44
CA GLY A 51 -52.41 -52.23 -52.35
C GLY A 51 -53.50 -53.07 -51.67
N THR A 52 -53.65 -52.93 -50.36
CA THR A 52 -54.80 -53.31 -49.54
C THR A 52 -55.69 -52.09 -49.44
N ALA A 53 -57.01 -52.28 -49.47
CA ALA A 53 -57.91 -51.13 -49.30
C ALA A 53 -58.20 -50.98 -47.82
N ASP A 54 -58.41 -49.76 -47.33
CA ASP A 54 -58.59 -49.43 -45.91
C ASP A 54 -59.57 -50.38 -45.18
N TYR A 55 -60.74 -50.69 -45.76
CA TYR A 55 -61.73 -51.62 -45.16
C TYR A 55 -61.28 -53.10 -45.05
N LEU A 56 -60.02 -53.40 -45.38
CA LEU A 56 -59.38 -54.71 -45.28
C LEU A 56 -58.01 -54.59 -44.57
N ASP A 57 -57.68 -53.41 -44.05
CA ASP A 57 -56.40 -53.07 -43.46
C ASP A 57 -56.63 -52.52 -42.06
N THR A 58 -55.96 -53.09 -41.06
CA THR A 58 -56.17 -52.72 -39.65
C THR A 58 -55.26 -51.56 -39.20
N ASP A 59 -54.62 -50.89 -40.15
CA ASP A 59 -53.55 -49.88 -40.05
C ASP A 59 -53.51 -49.16 -41.42
N SER A 60 -54.51 -48.30 -41.66
CA SER A 60 -54.88 -47.77 -42.98
C SER A 60 -53.85 -46.78 -43.54
N ASP A 61 -53.25 -45.93 -42.71
CA ASP A 61 -52.16 -45.01 -43.08
C ASP A 61 -50.76 -45.63 -42.95
N GLY A 62 -50.65 -46.80 -42.31
CA GLY A 62 -49.43 -47.60 -42.26
C GLY A 62 -48.40 -47.08 -41.26
N ASP A 63 -48.85 -46.34 -40.25
CA ASP A 63 -48.03 -45.72 -39.21
C ASP A 63 -47.72 -46.69 -38.03
N LEU A 64 -48.39 -47.86 -38.02
CA LEU A 64 -48.33 -48.96 -37.04
C LEU A 64 -49.23 -48.81 -35.81
N ILE A 65 -49.94 -47.69 -35.68
CA ILE A 65 -51.06 -47.53 -34.76
C ILE A 65 -52.28 -48.24 -35.40
N PRO A 66 -53.05 -49.05 -34.65
CA PRO A 66 -54.20 -49.72 -35.24
C PRO A 66 -55.39 -48.77 -35.37
N ASP A 67 -56.09 -48.81 -36.51
CA ASP A 67 -57.26 -47.96 -36.81
C ASP A 67 -58.29 -47.91 -35.66
N THR A 68 -58.47 -49.05 -34.99
CA THR A 68 -59.37 -49.20 -33.83
C THR A 68 -59.07 -48.24 -32.67
N LEU A 69 -57.82 -47.79 -32.55
CA LEU A 69 -57.34 -46.88 -31.53
C LEU A 69 -57.56 -45.43 -31.96
N GLU A 70 -57.17 -45.09 -33.19
CA GLU A 70 -57.27 -43.73 -33.76
C GLU A 70 -58.72 -43.34 -34.06
N ALA A 71 -59.56 -44.28 -34.49
CA ALA A 71 -60.99 -44.03 -34.67
C ALA A 71 -61.70 -43.66 -33.35
N GLY A 72 -61.05 -43.84 -32.21
CA GLY A 72 -61.51 -43.43 -30.90
C GLY A 72 -62.73 -44.20 -30.39
N ILE A 73 -63.53 -43.59 -29.51
CA ILE A 73 -64.59 -44.29 -28.76
C ILE A 73 -65.77 -44.74 -29.65
N ALA A 74 -65.93 -44.14 -30.84
CA ALA A 74 -67.10 -44.34 -31.69
C ALA A 74 -66.73 -44.63 -33.14
N ALA A 75 -66.45 -45.89 -33.46
CA ALA A 75 -66.10 -46.36 -34.81
C ALA A 75 -67.10 -45.99 -35.95
N THR A 76 -68.32 -45.54 -35.64
CA THR A 76 -69.27 -45.03 -36.65
C THR A 76 -69.17 -43.53 -36.92
N ASP A 77 -68.35 -42.83 -36.15
CA ASP A 77 -68.10 -41.38 -36.16
C ASP A 77 -66.64 -41.18 -35.69
N PRO A 78 -65.66 -41.63 -36.50
CA PRO A 78 -64.25 -41.62 -36.13
C PRO A 78 -63.76 -40.20 -35.84
N VAL A 79 -62.72 -40.10 -35.01
CA VAL A 79 -62.10 -38.83 -34.62
C VAL A 79 -61.35 -38.25 -35.83
N ASP A 80 -61.28 -36.92 -35.85
CA ASP A 80 -60.61 -36.04 -36.82
C ASP A 80 -60.08 -34.89 -35.95
N THR A 81 -58.86 -35.07 -35.43
CA THR A 81 -58.30 -34.30 -34.32
C THR A 81 -57.96 -32.87 -34.74
N ASP A 82 -57.31 -32.68 -35.89
CA ASP A 82 -56.99 -31.36 -36.44
C ASP A 82 -58.15 -30.68 -37.23
N ALA A 83 -59.22 -31.43 -37.51
CA ALA A 83 -60.40 -31.00 -38.25
C ALA A 83 -60.13 -30.62 -39.73
N ASP A 84 -59.12 -31.20 -40.38
CA ASP A 84 -58.84 -31.01 -41.80
C ASP A 84 -59.80 -31.78 -42.73
N GLY A 85 -60.50 -32.77 -42.16
CA GLY A 85 -61.49 -33.61 -42.84
C GLY A 85 -60.99 -35.01 -43.22
N THR A 86 -59.75 -35.35 -42.87
CA THR A 86 -59.20 -36.70 -42.77
C THR A 86 -59.51 -37.23 -41.37
N ALA A 87 -59.77 -38.53 -41.23
CA ALA A 87 -60.00 -39.10 -39.90
C ALA A 87 -58.66 -39.64 -39.41
N ASP A 88 -58.42 -39.62 -38.09
CA ASP A 88 -57.12 -39.94 -37.48
C ASP A 88 -56.54 -41.26 -38.00
N PHE A 89 -57.33 -42.34 -38.10
CA PHE A 89 -56.89 -43.66 -38.64
C PHE A 89 -56.46 -43.66 -40.13
N ARG A 90 -56.48 -42.50 -40.79
CA ARG A 90 -56.00 -42.31 -42.17
C ARG A 90 -55.04 -41.13 -42.26
N ASP A 91 -54.69 -40.53 -41.15
CA ASP A 91 -53.82 -39.39 -41.09
C ASP A 91 -52.49 -39.82 -40.48
N ILE A 92 -51.39 -39.42 -41.10
CA ILE A 92 -50.06 -39.79 -40.60
C ILE A 92 -49.55 -38.78 -39.56
N ASP A 93 -50.32 -37.72 -39.32
CA ASP A 93 -50.05 -36.55 -38.48
C ASP A 93 -51.43 -36.01 -38.02
N SER A 94 -52.05 -36.70 -37.05
CA SER A 94 -53.46 -36.54 -36.66
C SER A 94 -53.77 -35.19 -36.02
N ASP A 95 -52.80 -34.54 -35.37
CA ASP A 95 -52.96 -33.23 -34.75
C ASP A 95 -52.28 -32.09 -35.53
N ASN A 96 -51.57 -32.43 -36.61
CA ASN A 96 -51.00 -31.53 -37.62
C ASN A 96 -49.93 -30.60 -37.05
N ASP A 97 -49.13 -31.13 -36.14
CA ASP A 97 -48.02 -30.45 -35.48
C ASP A 97 -46.70 -30.61 -36.26
N SER A 98 -46.70 -31.38 -37.36
CA SER A 98 -45.55 -31.72 -38.22
C SER A 98 -44.66 -32.86 -37.73
N ILE A 99 -44.94 -33.41 -36.55
CA ILE A 99 -44.49 -34.73 -36.11
C ILE A 99 -45.45 -35.75 -36.75
N SER A 100 -45.13 -37.03 -36.63
CA SER A 100 -45.93 -38.08 -37.25
C SER A 100 -46.38 -39.02 -36.17
N ASP A 101 -47.60 -39.52 -36.27
CA ASP A 101 -48.21 -40.40 -35.28
C ASP A 101 -47.31 -41.59 -34.89
N ALA A 102 -46.62 -42.18 -35.88
CA ALA A 102 -45.64 -43.25 -35.66
C ALA A 102 -44.45 -42.87 -34.75
N VAL A 103 -44.03 -41.60 -34.74
CA VAL A 103 -42.97 -41.04 -33.88
C VAL A 103 -43.52 -40.75 -32.48
N GLU A 104 -44.74 -40.24 -32.41
CA GLU A 104 -45.39 -39.81 -31.17
C GLU A 104 -46.03 -40.98 -30.39
N ALA A 105 -46.33 -42.08 -31.07
CA ALA A 105 -46.77 -43.30 -30.41
C ALA A 105 -45.65 -43.98 -29.59
N GLY A 106 -44.40 -43.56 -29.79
CA GLY A 106 -43.24 -43.99 -29.02
C GLY A 106 -42.90 -45.48 -29.19
N ALA A 107 -42.46 -46.13 -28.12
CA ALA A 107 -41.90 -47.49 -28.20
C ALA A 107 -42.94 -48.59 -28.50
N SER A 108 -44.24 -48.30 -28.37
CA SER A 108 -45.31 -49.28 -28.51
C SER A 108 -46.56 -48.66 -29.15
N PRO A 109 -46.72 -48.73 -30.47
CA PRO A 109 -47.89 -48.17 -31.17
C PRO A 109 -49.26 -48.68 -30.69
N VAL A 110 -49.34 -49.90 -30.17
CA VAL A 110 -50.58 -50.46 -29.59
C VAL A 110 -50.88 -49.99 -28.15
N ASN A 111 -49.97 -49.21 -27.57
CA ASN A 111 -50.12 -48.50 -26.30
C ASN A 111 -49.30 -47.21 -26.40
N PRO A 112 -49.79 -46.22 -27.17
CA PRO A 112 -49.11 -44.96 -27.41
C PRO A 112 -48.70 -44.25 -26.12
N THR A 113 -47.71 -43.39 -26.24
CA THR A 113 -47.26 -42.53 -25.14
C THR A 113 -48.35 -41.49 -24.82
N ASP A 114 -48.47 -41.16 -23.53
CA ASP A 114 -49.32 -40.09 -22.97
C ASP A 114 -48.43 -39.46 -21.88
N THR A 115 -47.66 -38.46 -22.29
CA THR A 115 -46.54 -37.90 -21.52
C THR A 115 -47.04 -37.20 -20.26
N ASN A 116 -47.99 -36.30 -20.40
CA ASN A 116 -48.61 -35.55 -19.30
C ASN A 116 -49.68 -36.36 -18.50
N ASN A 117 -50.01 -37.58 -18.92
CA ASN A 117 -51.03 -38.46 -18.32
C ASN A 117 -52.43 -37.84 -18.25
N ASN A 118 -52.78 -36.98 -19.21
CA ASN A 118 -54.08 -36.32 -19.30
C ASN A 118 -55.16 -37.23 -19.93
N GLY A 119 -54.75 -38.35 -20.54
CA GLY A 119 -55.61 -39.33 -21.20
C GLY A 119 -55.82 -39.09 -22.71
N ILE A 120 -55.12 -38.13 -23.28
CA ILE A 120 -54.89 -37.91 -24.71
C ILE A 120 -53.49 -38.46 -24.98
N ALA A 121 -53.34 -39.21 -26.07
CA ALA A 121 -52.01 -39.72 -26.45
C ALA A 121 -51.25 -38.61 -27.18
N ASP A 122 -49.92 -38.63 -27.11
CA ASP A 122 -49.05 -37.57 -27.65
C ASP A 122 -49.38 -37.26 -29.12
N TYR A 123 -49.59 -38.28 -29.97
CA TYR A 123 -49.95 -38.11 -31.40
C TYR A 123 -51.30 -37.41 -31.68
N LEU A 124 -52.02 -37.02 -30.62
CA LEU A 124 -53.29 -36.32 -30.65
C LEU A 124 -53.24 -35.01 -29.83
N ASP A 125 -52.07 -34.63 -29.32
CA ASP A 125 -51.85 -33.53 -28.38
C ASP A 125 -50.71 -32.63 -28.86
N THR A 126 -51.03 -31.43 -29.31
CA THR A 126 -50.07 -30.48 -29.92
C THR A 126 -49.08 -29.84 -28.91
N ASP A 127 -49.06 -30.34 -27.67
CA ASP A 127 -48.34 -29.87 -26.47
C ASP A 127 -48.28 -31.07 -25.49
N SER A 128 -47.48 -32.06 -25.85
CA SER A 128 -47.45 -33.42 -25.28
C SER A 128 -47.09 -33.44 -23.80
N ASP A 129 -46.21 -32.55 -23.34
CA ASP A 129 -45.82 -32.45 -21.93
C ASP A 129 -46.64 -31.39 -21.15
N SER A 130 -47.43 -30.57 -21.85
CA SER A 130 -48.30 -29.53 -21.31
C SER A 130 -47.57 -28.42 -20.55
N ASP A 131 -46.36 -28.09 -20.99
CA ASP A 131 -45.62 -26.94 -20.48
C ASP A 131 -46.12 -25.61 -21.12
N GLY A 132 -46.76 -25.69 -22.30
CA GLY A 132 -47.31 -24.57 -23.04
C GLY A 132 -46.51 -24.14 -24.27
N ILE A 133 -45.36 -24.76 -24.52
CA ILE A 133 -44.63 -24.72 -25.78
C ILE A 133 -45.24 -25.80 -26.70
N PRO A 134 -45.47 -25.50 -27.99
CA PRO A 134 -46.03 -26.51 -28.88
C PRO A 134 -44.97 -27.46 -29.43
N ASP A 135 -45.29 -28.75 -29.52
CA ASP A 135 -44.46 -29.82 -30.06
C ASP A 135 -43.82 -29.46 -31.42
N SER A 136 -44.57 -28.79 -32.29
CA SER A 136 -44.11 -28.27 -33.59
C SER A 136 -42.89 -27.34 -33.54
N LEU A 137 -42.61 -26.74 -32.38
CA LEU A 137 -41.46 -25.88 -32.12
C LEU A 137 -40.30 -26.69 -31.53
N GLU A 138 -40.57 -27.51 -30.52
CA GLU A 138 -39.57 -28.27 -29.76
C GLU A 138 -38.99 -29.45 -30.55
N VAL A 139 -39.76 -30.00 -31.51
CA VAL A 139 -39.27 -31.08 -32.38
C VAL A 139 -38.01 -30.66 -33.17
N GLY A 140 -37.82 -29.36 -33.37
CA GLY A 140 -36.66 -28.81 -34.05
C GLY A 140 -36.67 -29.02 -35.58
N PRO A 141 -35.50 -28.96 -36.25
CA PRO A 141 -35.43 -28.82 -37.71
C PRO A 141 -35.70 -30.11 -38.51
N ASP A 142 -35.73 -31.28 -37.88
CA ASP A 142 -35.93 -32.58 -38.53
C ASP A 142 -36.95 -33.43 -37.72
N PRO A 143 -38.26 -33.31 -37.98
CA PRO A 143 -39.29 -34.04 -37.22
C PRO A 143 -39.17 -35.58 -37.25
N ALA A 144 -38.49 -36.13 -38.27
CA ALA A 144 -38.21 -37.57 -38.32
C ALA A 144 -37.11 -38.01 -37.32
N ARG A 145 -36.40 -37.04 -36.73
CA ARG A 145 -35.35 -37.19 -35.74
C ARG A 145 -35.44 -36.04 -34.73
N PRO A 146 -36.47 -36.06 -33.88
CA PRO A 146 -36.70 -35.01 -32.89
C PRO A 146 -35.46 -34.72 -32.04
N LEU A 147 -35.37 -33.48 -31.57
CA LEU A 147 -34.32 -33.05 -30.66
C LEU A 147 -34.44 -33.76 -29.30
N ASP A 148 -33.30 -33.92 -28.62
CA ASP A 148 -33.12 -34.56 -27.30
C ASP A 148 -31.87 -33.87 -26.73
N THR A 149 -32.08 -32.64 -26.26
CA THR A 149 -31.03 -31.65 -25.97
C THR A 149 -30.11 -32.15 -24.85
N ASN A 150 -30.69 -32.57 -23.73
CA ASN A 150 -29.96 -33.16 -22.61
C ASN A 150 -29.50 -34.63 -22.84
N SER A 151 -29.87 -35.24 -23.97
CA SER A 151 -29.52 -36.63 -24.34
C SER A 151 -29.97 -37.68 -23.31
N ASN A 152 -31.06 -37.41 -22.58
CA ASN A 152 -31.61 -38.32 -21.58
C ASN A 152 -32.44 -39.45 -22.21
N GLY A 153 -32.79 -39.32 -23.49
CA GLY A 153 -33.57 -40.28 -24.28
C GLY A 153 -35.06 -39.97 -24.37
N THR A 154 -35.50 -38.85 -23.81
CA THR A 154 -36.82 -38.22 -24.00
C THR A 154 -36.63 -37.08 -24.98
N PRO A 155 -37.37 -37.04 -26.10
CA PRO A 155 -37.33 -35.89 -26.99
C PRO A 155 -37.86 -34.63 -26.32
N ASP A 156 -37.36 -33.47 -26.76
CA ASP A 156 -37.68 -32.15 -26.17
C ASP A 156 -39.18 -31.88 -26.10
N TYR A 157 -39.96 -32.14 -27.17
CA TYR A 157 -41.44 -32.01 -27.16
C TYR A 157 -42.18 -32.88 -26.13
N ARG A 158 -41.47 -33.72 -25.36
CA ARG A 158 -42.01 -34.54 -24.26
C ARG A 158 -41.28 -34.31 -22.94
N ASP A 159 -40.35 -33.38 -22.90
CA ASP A 159 -39.48 -33.13 -21.76
C ASP A 159 -39.63 -31.68 -21.32
N SER A 160 -40.25 -31.48 -20.16
CA SER A 160 -40.56 -30.14 -19.65
C SER A 160 -39.34 -29.42 -19.06
N ASP A 161 -38.13 -29.88 -19.39
CA ASP A 161 -36.81 -29.48 -18.89
C ASP A 161 -35.78 -30.04 -19.92
N SER A 162 -35.86 -29.49 -21.14
CA SER A 162 -35.24 -30.05 -22.34
C SER A 162 -33.71 -30.10 -22.27
N ASP A 163 -33.10 -29.11 -21.64
CA ASP A 163 -31.65 -28.99 -21.46
C ASP A 163 -31.16 -29.65 -20.15
N GLY A 164 -32.08 -29.91 -19.20
CA GLY A 164 -31.87 -30.70 -18.00
C GLY A 164 -31.18 -29.95 -16.87
N ASP A 165 -31.27 -28.62 -16.84
CA ASP A 165 -30.66 -27.77 -15.84
C ASP A 165 -31.51 -27.64 -14.55
N GLY A 166 -32.80 -27.98 -14.63
CA GLY A 166 -33.76 -27.96 -13.53
C GLY A 166 -34.71 -26.76 -13.51
N ILE A 167 -34.61 -25.87 -14.50
CA ILE A 167 -35.62 -24.89 -14.87
C ILE A 167 -36.62 -25.59 -15.81
N ASN A 168 -37.80 -25.00 -15.97
CA ASN A 168 -38.85 -25.59 -16.80
C ASN A 168 -38.94 -24.76 -18.07
N ASP A 169 -39.00 -25.42 -19.22
CA ASP A 169 -38.95 -24.76 -20.52
C ASP A 169 -39.97 -23.62 -20.65
N ALA A 170 -41.17 -23.76 -20.09
CA ALA A 170 -42.20 -22.72 -20.07
C ALA A 170 -41.81 -21.43 -19.31
N ILE A 171 -40.86 -21.51 -18.39
CA ILE A 171 -40.30 -20.38 -17.65
C ILE A 171 -39.25 -19.68 -18.52
N GLU A 172 -38.30 -20.43 -19.08
CA GLU A 172 -37.21 -19.92 -19.92
C GLU A 172 -37.72 -19.34 -21.25
N ALA A 173 -38.71 -19.99 -21.87
CA ALA A 173 -39.39 -19.50 -23.07
C ALA A 173 -40.11 -18.16 -22.85
N GLY A 174 -40.27 -17.73 -21.60
CA GLY A 174 -40.82 -16.42 -21.24
C GLY A 174 -42.31 -16.24 -21.57
N PRO A 175 -42.80 -15.00 -21.70
CA PRO A 175 -44.24 -14.72 -21.79
C PRO A 175 -44.88 -15.09 -23.15
N ALA A 176 -44.10 -15.55 -24.12
CA ALA A 176 -44.52 -15.76 -25.50
C ALA A 176 -44.07 -17.12 -26.05
N PRO A 177 -44.74 -18.24 -25.70
CA PRO A 177 -44.26 -19.60 -26.04
C PRO A 177 -44.17 -19.91 -27.55
N PHE A 178 -44.85 -19.15 -28.42
CA PHE A 178 -44.72 -19.29 -29.89
C PHE A 178 -43.57 -18.49 -30.50
N ASN A 179 -42.85 -17.75 -29.66
CA ASN A 179 -41.64 -16.98 -29.98
C ASN A 179 -40.81 -16.91 -28.69
N PRO A 180 -40.21 -18.04 -28.30
CA PRO A 180 -39.46 -18.17 -27.05
C PRO A 180 -38.33 -17.15 -26.99
N THR A 181 -37.88 -16.86 -25.78
CA THR A 181 -36.70 -16.04 -25.50
C THR A 181 -35.45 -16.68 -26.12
N ASP A 182 -34.53 -15.81 -26.56
CA ASP A 182 -33.22 -16.10 -27.18
C ASP A 182 -32.35 -14.93 -26.69
N THR A 183 -31.82 -15.08 -25.49
CA THR A 183 -31.22 -14.00 -24.70
C THR A 183 -29.90 -13.53 -25.31
N ASP A 184 -29.04 -14.44 -25.74
CA ASP A 184 -27.73 -14.14 -26.35
C ASP A 184 -27.77 -13.85 -27.88
N GLU A 185 -28.95 -13.97 -28.50
CA GLU A 185 -29.23 -13.81 -29.93
C GLU A 185 -28.49 -14.81 -30.85
N ASP A 186 -28.11 -16.00 -30.37
CA ASP A 186 -27.41 -17.02 -31.15
C ASP A 186 -28.32 -17.89 -32.04
N ASN A 187 -29.65 -17.72 -31.91
CA ASN A 187 -30.73 -18.45 -32.58
C ASN A 187 -31.00 -19.87 -32.03
N ILE A 188 -30.49 -20.19 -30.85
CA ILE A 188 -31.03 -21.22 -29.96
C ILE A 188 -31.98 -20.49 -28.98
N ALA A 189 -32.93 -21.22 -28.42
CA ALA A 189 -33.88 -20.64 -27.47
C ALA A 189 -33.43 -21.04 -26.08
N ASP A 190 -33.62 -20.15 -25.10
CA ASP A 190 -33.07 -20.31 -23.74
C ASP A 190 -33.37 -21.69 -23.14
N TYR A 191 -34.60 -22.22 -23.27
CA TYR A 191 -35.00 -23.55 -22.77
C TYR A 191 -34.24 -24.76 -23.36
N LEU A 192 -33.33 -24.52 -24.31
CA LEU A 192 -32.47 -25.53 -24.94
C LEU A 192 -30.99 -25.33 -24.55
N GLU A 193 -30.70 -24.44 -23.61
CA GLU A 193 -29.36 -23.98 -23.23
C GLU A 193 -29.21 -23.95 -21.73
N THR A 194 -28.03 -24.36 -21.25
CA THR A 194 -27.73 -24.41 -19.81
C THR A 194 -27.08 -23.11 -19.29
N ASP A 195 -27.05 -22.08 -20.13
CA ASP A 195 -26.30 -20.81 -20.02
C ASP A 195 -26.93 -19.85 -21.05
N ALA A 196 -28.07 -19.26 -20.70
CA ALA A 196 -28.97 -18.57 -21.64
C ALA A 196 -28.42 -17.22 -22.13
N ASP A 197 -27.67 -16.51 -21.31
CA ASP A 197 -27.06 -15.22 -21.65
C ASP A 197 -25.59 -15.34 -22.09
N ASN A 198 -25.01 -16.55 -21.97
CA ASN A 198 -23.69 -16.94 -22.46
C ASN A 198 -22.55 -16.16 -21.79
N ASP A 199 -22.75 -15.82 -20.52
CA ASP A 199 -21.78 -15.13 -19.69
C ASP A 199 -20.75 -16.12 -19.08
N GLY A 200 -21.11 -17.40 -19.02
CA GLY A 200 -20.29 -18.52 -18.57
C GLY A 200 -20.60 -19.03 -17.17
N ILE A 201 -21.50 -18.37 -16.44
CA ILE A 201 -22.28 -18.92 -15.33
C ILE A 201 -23.38 -19.79 -15.95
N ALA A 202 -23.99 -20.69 -15.17
CA ALA A 202 -24.97 -21.61 -15.72
C ALA A 202 -26.31 -21.32 -15.04
N ASP A 203 -27.40 -21.39 -15.80
CA ASP A 203 -28.74 -21.04 -15.34
C ASP A 203 -29.13 -21.72 -14.01
N ALA A 204 -28.73 -22.99 -13.84
CA ALA A 204 -28.94 -23.75 -12.60
C ALA A 204 -28.24 -23.17 -11.34
N VAL A 205 -27.24 -22.31 -11.52
CA VAL A 205 -26.54 -21.53 -10.48
C VAL A 205 -27.31 -20.25 -10.18
N GLU A 206 -27.77 -19.55 -11.21
CA GLU A 206 -28.37 -18.20 -11.13
C GLU A 206 -29.86 -18.19 -10.83
N VAL A 207 -30.60 -19.24 -11.20
CA VAL A 207 -32.04 -19.36 -10.96
C VAL A 207 -32.43 -19.20 -9.47
N GLY A 208 -31.47 -19.42 -8.58
CA GLY A 208 -31.64 -19.29 -7.14
C GLY A 208 -32.39 -20.46 -6.51
N SER A 209 -33.05 -20.22 -5.37
CA SER A 209 -33.57 -21.31 -4.53
C SER A 209 -34.96 -21.86 -4.92
N ASP A 210 -35.71 -21.17 -5.78
CA ASP A 210 -37.06 -21.53 -6.22
C ASP A 210 -37.16 -21.47 -7.74
N THR A 211 -36.94 -22.59 -8.42
CA THR A 211 -36.97 -22.67 -9.89
C THR A 211 -38.33 -22.33 -10.52
N LEU A 212 -39.42 -22.24 -9.73
CA LEU A 212 -40.73 -21.79 -10.21
C LEU A 212 -40.93 -20.28 -10.12
N ASN A 213 -40.05 -19.58 -9.39
CA ASN A 213 -39.99 -18.14 -9.29
C ASN A 213 -38.50 -17.76 -9.27
N PRO A 214 -37.83 -17.79 -10.44
CA PRO A 214 -36.42 -17.45 -10.55
C PRO A 214 -36.07 -16.12 -9.88
N ALA A 215 -34.82 -16.00 -9.44
CA ALA A 215 -34.29 -14.76 -8.90
C ALA A 215 -34.27 -13.63 -9.97
N ASP A 216 -34.32 -12.39 -9.49
CA ASP A 216 -34.43 -11.13 -10.24
C ASP A 216 -33.95 -10.05 -9.25
N SER A 217 -32.63 -9.89 -9.19
CA SER A 217 -31.91 -9.23 -8.09
C SER A 217 -32.12 -7.72 -8.10
N ASP A 218 -32.13 -7.09 -9.28
CA ASP A 218 -32.42 -5.66 -9.44
C ASP A 218 -33.94 -5.33 -9.60
N ALA A 219 -34.77 -6.36 -9.82
CA ALA A 219 -36.22 -6.26 -10.03
C ALA A 219 -36.65 -5.51 -11.31
N ASP A 220 -35.86 -5.55 -12.37
CA ASP A 220 -36.19 -4.98 -13.67
C ASP A 220 -37.17 -5.85 -14.49
N GLY A 221 -37.27 -7.13 -14.13
CA GLY A 221 -38.14 -8.13 -14.73
C GLY A 221 -37.45 -9.11 -15.68
N THR A 222 -36.13 -9.03 -15.82
CA THR A 222 -35.25 -10.04 -16.40
C THR A 222 -34.74 -10.92 -15.25
N PRO A 223 -34.95 -12.25 -15.28
CA PRO A 223 -34.37 -13.12 -14.27
C PRO A 223 -32.84 -13.14 -14.35
N ASP A 224 -32.17 -13.38 -13.22
CA ASP A 224 -30.70 -13.37 -13.11
C ASP A 224 -30.04 -14.28 -14.16
N TYR A 225 -30.54 -15.50 -14.39
CA TYR A 225 -30.01 -16.43 -15.41
C TYR A 225 -30.17 -15.97 -16.88
N GLN A 226 -30.80 -14.81 -17.12
CA GLN A 226 -30.97 -14.18 -18.43
C GLN A 226 -30.41 -12.75 -18.44
N ASP A 227 -29.71 -12.33 -17.40
CA ASP A 227 -29.20 -10.98 -17.23
C ASP A 227 -27.67 -10.98 -17.07
N LEU A 228 -27.01 -10.09 -17.80
CA LEU A 228 -25.54 -10.00 -17.82
C LEU A 228 -24.97 -9.12 -16.69
N ASP A 229 -25.85 -8.50 -15.89
CA ASP A 229 -25.62 -7.50 -14.82
C ASP A 229 -26.82 -7.61 -13.84
N SER A 230 -26.90 -8.73 -13.11
CA SER A 230 -28.08 -9.18 -12.35
C SER A 230 -28.58 -8.19 -11.28
N GLU A 231 -27.66 -7.46 -10.66
CA GLU A 231 -27.94 -6.45 -9.62
C GLU A 231 -27.96 -5.01 -10.16
N GLY A 232 -27.61 -4.82 -11.44
CA GLY A 232 -27.81 -3.59 -12.19
C GLY A 232 -26.86 -2.47 -11.78
N ASP A 233 -25.68 -2.83 -11.30
CA ASP A 233 -24.65 -1.93 -10.79
C ASP A 233 -23.70 -1.46 -11.91
N GLY A 234 -23.63 -2.24 -12.98
CA GLY A 234 -22.87 -1.97 -14.19
C GLY A 234 -21.60 -2.79 -14.36
N VAL A 235 -21.20 -3.59 -13.36
CA VAL A 235 -20.29 -4.72 -13.50
C VAL A 235 -21.06 -5.89 -14.12
N ASN A 236 -20.33 -6.86 -14.66
CA ASN A 236 -20.91 -7.96 -15.41
C ASN A 236 -20.76 -9.22 -14.58
N ASP A 237 -21.81 -10.05 -14.50
CA ASP A 237 -21.84 -11.22 -13.62
C ASP A 237 -20.62 -12.14 -13.80
N ALA A 238 -20.26 -12.42 -15.06
CA ALA A 238 -19.06 -13.20 -15.41
C ALA A 238 -17.73 -12.65 -14.83
N ILE A 239 -17.63 -11.35 -14.55
CA ILE A 239 -16.47 -10.71 -13.93
C ILE A 239 -16.51 -10.94 -12.42
N GLU A 240 -17.65 -10.67 -11.78
CA GLU A 240 -17.84 -10.81 -10.33
C GLU A 240 -17.81 -12.26 -9.86
N ALA A 241 -18.39 -13.19 -10.63
CA ALA A 241 -18.33 -14.62 -10.37
C ALA A 241 -16.91 -15.19 -10.36
N GLY A 242 -15.93 -14.46 -10.89
CA GLY A 242 -14.52 -14.78 -10.83
C GLY A 242 -14.11 -15.96 -11.73
N ASN A 243 -13.13 -16.74 -11.27
CA ASN A 243 -12.45 -17.73 -12.14
C ASN A 243 -13.10 -19.13 -12.18
N ASP A 244 -14.08 -19.42 -11.31
CA ASP A 244 -14.77 -20.71 -11.25
C ASP A 244 -16.30 -20.50 -11.27
N PRO A 245 -16.92 -20.37 -12.45
CA PRO A 245 -18.37 -20.10 -12.56
C PRO A 245 -19.29 -21.15 -11.92
N LEU A 246 -18.77 -22.35 -11.62
CA LEU A 246 -19.53 -23.38 -10.90
C LEU A 246 -19.54 -23.17 -9.38
N ASN A 247 -18.68 -22.29 -8.88
CA ASN A 247 -18.63 -21.84 -7.49
C ASN A 247 -18.25 -20.34 -7.52
N PRO A 248 -19.21 -19.47 -7.91
CA PRO A 248 -18.99 -18.02 -7.96
C PRO A 248 -18.40 -17.47 -6.65
N SER A 249 -17.69 -16.35 -6.75
CA SER A 249 -17.14 -15.64 -5.60
C SER A 249 -18.25 -15.23 -4.60
N ASP A 250 -17.87 -15.22 -3.33
CA ASP A 250 -18.67 -14.82 -2.15
C ASP A 250 -17.62 -14.20 -1.20
N THR A 251 -17.24 -12.95 -1.50
CA THR A 251 -16.05 -12.29 -0.98
C THR A 251 -16.21 -12.01 0.51
N ASP A 252 -17.35 -11.47 0.93
CA ASP A 252 -17.66 -11.17 2.34
C ASP A 252 -18.10 -12.42 3.17
N ASN A 253 -18.38 -13.55 2.51
CA ASN A 253 -18.83 -14.83 3.07
C ASN A 253 -20.21 -14.77 3.77
N ASP A 254 -21.12 -13.90 3.31
CA ASP A 254 -22.49 -13.84 3.82
C ASP A 254 -23.40 -14.94 3.22
N GLY A 255 -22.98 -15.53 2.10
CA GLY A 255 -23.65 -16.61 1.38
C GLY A 255 -24.56 -16.17 0.24
N ILE A 256 -24.52 -14.90 -0.14
CA ILE A 256 -24.90 -14.38 -1.45
C ILE A 256 -23.61 -14.39 -2.31
N ALA A 257 -23.76 -14.44 -3.63
CA ALA A 257 -22.61 -14.42 -4.52
C ALA A 257 -22.39 -12.99 -5.01
N ASP A 258 -21.14 -12.62 -5.28
CA ASP A 258 -20.75 -11.24 -5.58
C ASP A 258 -21.58 -10.63 -6.71
N TYR A 259 -21.82 -11.37 -7.80
CA TYR A 259 -22.65 -10.96 -8.97
C TYR A 259 -24.14 -10.75 -8.67
N LEU A 260 -24.55 -10.79 -7.40
CA LEU A 260 -25.93 -10.54 -6.97
C LEU A 260 -25.96 -9.39 -5.94
N GLU A 261 -24.84 -8.70 -5.73
CA GLU A 261 -24.62 -7.71 -4.68
C GLU A 261 -23.96 -6.46 -5.25
N THR A 262 -24.40 -5.29 -4.77
CA THR A 262 -23.85 -4.01 -5.21
C THR A 262 -22.67 -3.54 -4.35
N ASP A 263 -22.09 -4.43 -3.54
CA ASP A 263 -21.10 -4.21 -2.46
C ASP A 263 -20.53 -5.60 -2.10
N ALA A 264 -19.69 -6.15 -2.97
CA ALA A 264 -19.30 -7.57 -2.95
C ALA A 264 -18.39 -7.95 -1.77
N ASP A 265 -17.55 -7.05 -1.30
CA ASP A 265 -16.65 -7.27 -0.16
C ASP A 265 -17.25 -6.86 1.20
N GLY A 266 -18.39 -6.17 1.18
CA GLY A 266 -19.18 -5.78 2.34
C GLY A 266 -18.57 -4.67 3.17
N ASP A 267 -17.68 -3.86 2.59
CA ASP A 267 -17.00 -2.76 3.27
C ASP A 267 -17.88 -1.48 3.35
N GLY A 268 -18.90 -1.39 2.49
CA GLY A 268 -19.84 -0.27 2.42
C GLY A 268 -19.63 0.70 1.26
N LEU A 269 -18.65 0.45 0.40
CA LEU A 269 -18.47 1.06 -0.92
C LEU A 269 -19.23 0.23 -1.96
N PRO A 270 -19.90 0.89 -2.94
CA PRO A 270 -20.54 0.13 -4.00
C PRO A 270 -19.56 -0.15 -5.14
N ASP A 271 -19.54 -1.38 -5.67
CA ASP A 271 -18.63 -1.87 -6.71
C ASP A 271 -18.51 -0.92 -7.92
N SER A 272 -19.64 -0.32 -8.32
CA SER A 272 -19.69 0.73 -9.34
C SER A 272 -18.74 1.93 -9.13
N PHE A 273 -18.27 2.20 -7.90
CA PHE A 273 -17.27 3.21 -7.54
C PHE A 273 -15.84 2.67 -7.57
N GLU A 274 -15.63 1.44 -7.13
CA GLU A 274 -14.32 0.77 -7.09
C GLU A 274 -13.83 0.35 -8.48
N THR A 275 -14.73 0.19 -9.46
CA THR A 275 -14.32 -0.12 -10.85
C THR A 275 -13.66 1.06 -11.60
N ALA A 276 -13.41 2.21 -10.94
CA ALA A 276 -12.84 3.44 -11.50
C ALA A 276 -13.53 3.92 -12.80
N GLY A 277 -14.82 3.59 -12.96
CA GLY A 277 -15.63 3.92 -14.13
C GLY A 277 -15.35 3.07 -15.38
N ASN A 278 -14.67 1.93 -15.23
CA ASN A 278 -14.51 0.92 -16.29
C ASN A 278 -14.89 -0.50 -15.82
N PRO A 279 -16.20 -0.79 -15.70
CA PRO A 279 -16.68 -2.07 -15.19
C PRO A 279 -16.26 -3.29 -16.04
N ALA A 280 -15.96 -3.10 -17.32
CA ALA A 280 -15.59 -4.19 -18.23
C ALA A 280 -14.12 -4.65 -18.15
N ASP A 281 -13.29 -3.95 -17.38
CA ASP A 281 -11.88 -4.28 -17.11
C ASP A 281 -11.56 -3.70 -15.73
N PRO A 282 -12.01 -4.39 -14.67
CA PRO A 282 -11.92 -3.88 -13.31
C PRO A 282 -10.46 -3.70 -12.91
N VAL A 283 -10.25 -2.70 -12.06
CA VAL A 283 -8.94 -2.31 -11.56
C VAL A 283 -8.57 -3.25 -10.40
N ASP A 284 -7.27 -3.47 -10.25
CA ASP A 284 -6.61 -4.23 -9.19
C ASP A 284 -5.40 -3.35 -8.85
N THR A 285 -5.62 -2.45 -7.89
CA THR A 285 -4.77 -1.29 -7.62
C THR A 285 -3.42 -1.72 -7.01
N ASP A 286 -3.43 -2.66 -6.07
CA ASP A 286 -2.24 -3.21 -5.43
C ASP A 286 -1.59 -4.41 -6.18
N ALA A 287 -2.29 -4.97 -7.17
CA ALA A 287 -1.88 -6.11 -7.99
C ALA A 287 -1.74 -7.44 -7.22
N ASP A 288 -2.49 -7.65 -6.15
CA ASP A 288 -2.53 -8.91 -5.40
C ASP A 288 -3.36 -10.02 -6.09
N GLY A 289 -4.25 -9.60 -7.00
CA GLY A 289 -5.11 -10.45 -7.82
C GLY A 289 -6.58 -10.48 -7.42
N ALA A 290 -6.99 -9.76 -6.37
CA ALA A 290 -8.37 -9.33 -6.15
C ALA A 290 -8.60 -7.99 -6.88
N PRO A 291 -9.67 -7.85 -7.68
CA PRO A 291 -10.09 -6.54 -8.14
C PRO A 291 -10.56 -5.67 -6.97
N ASP A 292 -10.46 -4.35 -7.11
CA ASP A 292 -10.77 -3.37 -6.05
C ASP A 292 -12.17 -3.60 -5.43
N PHE A 293 -13.20 -3.87 -6.24
CA PHE A 293 -14.56 -4.15 -5.74
C PHE A 293 -14.73 -5.47 -4.96
N GLN A 294 -13.68 -6.31 -4.90
CA GLN A 294 -13.62 -7.54 -4.11
C GLN A 294 -12.49 -7.47 -3.06
N ASP A 295 -11.95 -6.28 -2.79
CA ASP A 295 -10.84 -6.08 -1.87
C ASP A 295 -11.14 -4.97 -0.86
N THR A 296 -10.99 -5.30 0.42
CA THR A 296 -11.27 -4.39 1.54
C THR A 296 -10.13 -3.40 1.85
N ASP A 297 -9.05 -3.46 1.07
CA ASP A 297 -7.77 -2.73 1.19
C ASP A 297 -7.15 -2.61 -0.23
N SER A 298 -7.84 -1.89 -1.13
CA SER A 298 -7.61 -1.91 -2.58
C SER A 298 -6.21 -1.48 -3.01
N ASP A 299 -5.58 -0.55 -2.28
CA ASP A 299 -4.25 -0.05 -2.58
C ASP A 299 -3.13 -0.75 -1.78
N GLY A 300 -3.52 -1.59 -0.81
CA GLY A 300 -2.66 -2.46 -0.02
C GLY A 300 -1.81 -1.71 1.01
N ASP A 301 -2.23 -0.52 1.41
CA ASP A 301 -1.53 0.34 2.37
C ASP A 301 -1.78 -0.07 3.84
N ARG A 302 -2.76 -0.96 4.07
CA ARG A 302 -3.21 -1.55 5.36
C ARG A 302 -4.22 -0.69 6.12
N ILE A 303 -4.67 0.41 5.56
CA ILE A 303 -5.94 1.04 5.90
C ILE A 303 -7.01 0.21 5.17
N SER A 304 -8.29 0.52 5.38
CA SER A 304 -9.36 -0.22 4.72
C SER A 304 -10.19 0.78 3.98
N ASP A 305 -10.68 0.42 2.80
CA ASP A 305 -11.36 1.35 1.92
C ASP A 305 -12.53 2.06 2.61
N ALA A 306 -13.31 1.33 3.42
CA ALA A 306 -14.37 1.88 4.28
C ALA A 306 -13.95 3.03 5.23
N ILE A 307 -12.69 3.04 5.69
CA ILE A 307 -12.12 4.11 6.52
C ILE A 307 -11.75 5.32 5.67
N GLU A 308 -11.10 5.09 4.53
CA GLU A 308 -10.58 6.13 3.65
C GLU A 308 -11.67 6.83 2.84
N ALA A 309 -12.63 6.07 2.31
CA ALA A 309 -13.83 6.63 1.71
C ALA A 309 -14.66 7.49 2.69
N GLY A 310 -14.46 7.30 4.00
CA GLY A 310 -15.02 8.13 5.05
C GLY A 310 -16.54 7.96 5.23
N ILE A 311 -17.20 9.00 5.74
CA ILE A 311 -18.61 8.88 6.20
C ILE A 311 -19.65 8.76 5.08
N ASN A 312 -19.28 9.01 3.82
CA ASN A 312 -20.20 9.07 2.70
C ASN A 312 -19.61 8.35 1.48
N PRO A 313 -19.90 7.05 1.29
CA PRO A 313 -19.29 6.23 0.24
C PRO A 313 -19.62 6.73 -1.18
N LEU A 314 -20.70 7.50 -1.37
CA LEU A 314 -21.05 8.10 -2.67
C LEU A 314 -20.25 9.38 -3.01
N ASN A 315 -19.37 9.80 -2.10
CA ASN A 315 -18.42 10.89 -2.29
C ASN A 315 -17.21 10.58 -1.40
N PRO A 316 -16.37 9.62 -1.80
CA PRO A 316 -15.17 9.25 -1.06
C PRO A 316 -14.24 10.46 -0.90
N ILE A 317 -13.32 10.34 0.05
CA ILE A 317 -12.32 11.38 0.32
C ILE A 317 -11.24 11.28 -0.78
N ASP A 318 -10.71 12.44 -1.15
CA ASP A 318 -9.63 12.69 -2.11
C ASP A 318 -8.89 13.87 -1.46
N THR A 319 -7.86 13.54 -0.66
CA THR A 319 -7.25 14.46 0.31
C THR A 319 -6.41 15.53 -0.39
N ASP A 320 -5.67 15.18 -1.44
CA ASP A 320 -4.80 16.08 -2.19
C ASP A 320 -5.45 16.71 -3.45
N ASP A 321 -6.71 16.37 -3.76
CA ASP A 321 -7.49 16.79 -4.94
C ASP A 321 -6.84 16.38 -6.29
N ASP A 322 -6.05 15.30 -6.37
CA ASP A 322 -5.44 14.82 -7.62
C ASP A 322 -6.42 14.07 -8.54
N GLY A 323 -7.53 13.59 -7.96
CA GLY A 323 -8.61 12.88 -8.63
C GLY A 323 -8.60 11.35 -8.43
N THR A 324 -7.66 10.83 -7.66
CA THR A 324 -7.65 9.50 -7.06
C THR A 324 -8.29 9.61 -5.68
N ALA A 325 -9.14 8.66 -5.32
CA ALA A 325 -9.72 8.67 -3.97
C ALA A 325 -8.74 8.01 -3.01
N ASP A 326 -8.74 8.42 -1.74
CA ASP A 326 -7.79 7.94 -0.72
C ASP A 326 -7.68 6.41 -0.72
N PHE A 327 -8.80 5.67 -0.76
CA PHE A 327 -8.82 4.19 -0.77
C PHE A 327 -8.17 3.51 -2.00
N LEU A 328 -7.74 4.30 -3.00
CA LEU A 328 -7.03 3.84 -4.19
C LEU A 328 -5.66 4.50 -4.32
N ASP A 329 -5.22 5.25 -3.30
CA ASP A 329 -4.03 6.08 -3.33
C ASP A 329 -3.10 5.80 -2.15
N THR A 330 -1.91 5.29 -2.46
CA THR A 330 -0.91 4.87 -1.47
C THR A 330 -0.17 6.03 -0.78
N ASP A 331 -0.56 7.28 -1.04
CA ASP A 331 0.06 8.56 -0.64
C ASP A 331 -1.03 9.64 -0.64
N ALA A 332 -2.00 9.53 0.28
CA ALA A 332 -3.28 10.23 0.19
C ALA A 332 -3.17 11.77 0.29
N ASP A 333 -2.17 12.29 1.01
CA ASP A 333 -1.92 13.73 1.13
C ASP A 333 -0.94 14.28 0.06
N GLY A 334 -0.33 13.39 -0.73
CA GLY A 334 0.53 13.68 -1.85
C GLY A 334 1.87 14.28 -1.46
N ASP A 335 2.34 14.01 -0.24
CA ASP A 335 3.57 14.56 0.30
C ASP A 335 4.81 13.72 -0.08
N THR A 336 4.63 12.51 -0.64
CA THR A 336 5.63 11.51 -1.06
C THR A 336 6.05 10.47 -0.03
N ILE A 337 5.48 10.50 1.16
CA ILE A 337 5.53 9.44 2.15
C ILE A 337 4.34 8.50 1.91
N PRO A 338 4.54 7.17 1.90
CA PRO A 338 3.40 6.26 1.74
C PRO A 338 2.62 6.09 3.05
N ASP A 339 1.28 6.11 2.95
CA ASP A 339 0.31 5.94 4.06
C ASP A 339 0.65 4.75 4.98
N SER A 340 1.11 3.65 4.38
CA SER A 340 1.55 2.43 5.07
C SER A 340 2.68 2.64 6.10
N ILE A 341 3.34 3.79 6.07
CA ILE A 341 4.39 4.23 6.97
C ILE A 341 3.82 5.18 8.05
N GLU A 342 3.02 6.18 7.67
CA GLU A 342 2.43 7.19 8.58
C GLU A 342 1.44 6.59 9.58
N ILE A 343 0.73 5.52 9.22
CA ILE A 343 -0.15 4.81 10.17
C ILE A 343 0.62 4.09 11.31
N GLY A 344 1.94 4.03 11.23
CA GLY A 344 2.80 3.42 12.22
C GLY A 344 2.57 1.92 12.43
N THR A 345 2.61 1.45 13.69
CA THR A 345 2.68 0.01 13.99
C THR A 345 1.34 -0.70 14.19
N ASP A 346 0.23 0.03 14.34
CA ASP A 346 -1.12 -0.52 14.54
C ASP A 346 -2.13 0.10 13.56
N PRO A 347 -2.38 -0.54 12.40
CA PRO A 347 -3.30 -0.01 11.37
C PRO A 347 -4.75 0.08 11.83
N THR A 348 -5.11 -0.48 13.00
CA THR A 348 -6.49 -0.42 13.51
C THR A 348 -6.77 0.82 14.35
N THR A 349 -5.75 1.64 14.59
CA THR A 349 -5.85 2.95 15.23
C THR A 349 -5.16 3.95 14.32
N LEU A 350 -5.96 4.67 13.51
CA LEU A 350 -5.46 5.80 12.74
C LEU A 350 -4.83 6.78 13.73
N THR A 351 -3.53 6.99 13.58
CA THR A 351 -2.76 7.94 14.36
C THR A 351 -3.17 9.36 13.95
N ASP A 352 -3.10 10.28 14.90
CA ASP A 352 -3.50 11.69 14.84
C ASP A 352 -2.59 12.33 15.89
N ASN A 353 -1.33 12.51 15.51
CA ASN A 353 -0.22 12.73 16.43
C ASN A 353 -0.35 14.07 17.16
N ASP A 354 -0.76 15.11 16.42
CA ASP A 354 -0.98 16.44 16.95
C ASP A 354 -2.39 16.65 17.58
N GLY A 355 -3.36 15.80 17.22
CA GLY A 355 -4.72 15.84 17.73
C GLY A 355 -5.63 16.91 17.11
N ASP A 356 -5.35 17.41 15.91
CA ASP A 356 -6.21 18.35 15.20
C ASP A 356 -7.46 17.68 14.59
N GLY A 357 -7.42 16.35 14.46
CA GLY A 357 -8.47 15.51 13.94
C GLY A 357 -8.35 15.12 12.47
N ILE A 358 -7.23 15.43 11.83
CA ILE A 358 -6.74 14.86 10.57
C ILE A 358 -5.76 13.74 10.95
N PRO A 359 -6.01 12.50 10.52
CA PRO A 359 -5.03 11.43 10.76
C PRO A 359 -3.76 11.63 9.93
N ASP A 360 -2.62 11.20 10.48
CA ASP A 360 -1.26 11.42 9.95
C ASP A 360 -1.16 11.16 8.44
N TYR A 361 -1.64 10.01 7.93
CA TYR A 361 -1.66 9.67 6.49
C TYR A 361 -2.43 10.64 5.56
N ARG A 362 -3.09 11.66 6.13
CA ARG A 362 -3.81 12.72 5.41
C ARG A 362 -3.35 14.12 5.81
N ASP A 363 -2.28 14.21 6.59
CA ASP A 363 -1.76 15.45 7.13
C ASP A 363 -0.32 15.67 6.68
N THR A 364 -0.11 16.76 5.94
CA THR A 364 1.21 17.11 5.39
C THR A 364 2.22 17.64 6.42
N ASP A 365 1.81 17.68 7.69
CA ASP A 365 2.50 18.23 8.88
C ASP A 365 1.93 17.52 10.13
N SER A 366 2.20 16.22 10.25
CA SER A 366 1.51 15.28 11.16
C SER A 366 1.66 15.60 12.64
N ASP A 367 2.75 16.24 13.04
CA ASP A 367 2.97 16.68 14.42
C ASP A 367 2.67 18.18 14.63
N ASN A 368 2.35 18.90 13.55
CA ASN A 368 2.03 20.33 13.49
C ASN A 368 3.10 21.25 14.09
N ASP A 369 4.35 20.81 14.09
CA ASP A 369 5.50 21.62 14.46
C ASP A 369 5.79 22.69 13.37
N GLY A 370 5.19 22.58 12.19
CA GLY A 370 5.31 23.58 11.12
C GLY A 370 6.51 23.39 10.20
N LEU A 371 7.22 22.27 10.33
CA LEU A 371 7.89 21.57 9.25
C LEU A 371 6.83 20.81 8.44
N ALA A 372 7.22 19.84 7.64
CA ALA A 372 6.28 19.16 6.75
C ALA A 372 6.88 17.79 6.52
N ASP A 373 6.07 16.75 6.60
CA ASP A 373 6.54 15.37 6.76
C ASP A 373 7.58 14.98 5.70
N ASN A 374 7.38 15.35 4.43
CA ASN A 374 8.35 15.13 3.35
C ASN A 374 9.75 15.78 3.52
N LEU A 375 9.86 16.71 4.45
CA LEU A 375 11.07 17.44 4.77
C LEU A 375 11.87 16.76 5.88
N GLU A 376 11.19 16.30 6.92
CA GLU A 376 11.74 15.53 8.04
C GLU A 376 12.02 14.09 7.60
N GLY A 377 11.01 13.46 7.01
CA GLY A 377 11.05 12.12 6.46
C GLY A 377 11.10 11.03 7.53
N GLU A 378 11.40 9.81 7.06
CA GLU A 378 11.28 8.56 7.82
C GLU A 378 12.44 8.22 8.77
N ALA A 379 13.27 9.20 9.07
CA ALA A 379 14.33 9.00 10.06
C ALA A 379 13.70 8.84 11.46
N ASP A 380 14.47 8.28 12.38
CA ASP A 380 14.12 8.11 13.80
C ASP A 380 15.43 8.45 14.51
N THR A 381 15.71 9.75 14.56
CA THR A 381 17.03 10.31 14.83
C THR A 381 17.53 9.96 16.24
N ASP A 382 16.64 9.99 17.22
CA ASP A 382 16.93 9.63 18.61
C ASP A 382 16.76 8.11 18.91
N ALA A 383 16.14 7.36 17.99
CA ALA A 383 15.84 5.93 18.08
C ALA A 383 14.86 5.55 19.21
N ASP A 384 13.92 6.43 19.58
CA ASP A 384 12.85 6.15 20.53
C ASP A 384 11.70 5.34 19.93
N GLY A 385 11.61 5.33 18.60
CA GLY A 385 10.62 4.60 17.81
C GLY A 385 9.47 5.45 17.27
N SER A 386 9.52 6.77 17.39
CA SER A 386 8.72 7.76 16.67
C SER A 386 9.58 8.31 15.51
N PRO A 387 9.14 8.23 14.25
CA PRO A 387 9.84 8.89 13.17
C PRO A 387 9.85 10.40 13.35
N ASP A 388 10.85 11.07 12.77
CA ASP A 388 11.08 12.51 12.85
C ASP A 388 9.83 13.31 12.41
N LEU A 389 9.14 12.89 11.33
CA LEU A 389 7.86 13.51 10.89
C LEU A 389 6.70 13.45 11.92
N LEU A 390 6.84 12.65 12.97
CA LEU A 390 5.87 12.49 14.06
C LEU A 390 6.44 12.99 15.40
N ASP A 391 7.58 13.65 15.42
CA ASP A 391 8.26 14.07 16.64
C ASP A 391 8.70 15.54 16.61
N THR A 392 8.14 16.33 17.52
CA THR A 392 8.43 17.77 17.65
C THR A 392 9.87 18.11 18.11
N ASP A 393 10.66 17.11 18.51
CA ASP A 393 12.05 17.19 19.03
C ASP A 393 12.81 15.94 18.53
N SER A 394 13.08 15.86 17.23
CA SER A 394 13.52 14.66 16.50
C SER A 394 14.78 13.97 17.07
N ASP A 395 15.70 14.73 17.66
CA ASP A 395 16.91 14.21 18.31
C ASP A 395 16.84 14.14 19.85
N ASP A 396 15.71 14.54 20.42
CA ASP A 396 15.35 14.53 21.84
C ASP A 396 16.41 15.27 22.70
N ASP A 397 17.04 16.31 22.12
CA ASP A 397 18.11 17.10 22.75
C ASP A 397 17.57 18.23 23.65
N GLY A 398 16.29 18.58 23.46
CA GLY A 398 15.55 19.59 24.21
C GLY A 398 15.36 20.93 23.48
N ILE A 399 15.74 21.03 22.21
CA ILE A 399 15.37 22.12 21.31
C ILE A 399 14.42 21.58 20.24
N PHE A 400 13.16 22.03 20.30
CA PHE A 400 12.16 21.64 19.31
C PHE A 400 12.55 22.01 17.86
N ASP A 401 12.14 21.17 16.91
CA ASP A 401 12.49 21.24 15.50
C ASP A 401 12.04 22.56 14.85
N THR A 402 10.88 23.07 15.26
CA THR A 402 10.44 24.47 15.08
C THR A 402 11.58 25.50 15.23
N LEU A 403 12.33 25.43 16.33
CA LEU A 403 13.37 26.37 16.70
C LEU A 403 14.68 26.05 15.98
N GLU A 404 14.95 24.76 15.79
CA GLU A 404 16.01 24.24 14.92
C GLU A 404 15.82 24.53 13.44
N SER A 405 14.65 25.04 13.06
CA SER A 405 14.30 25.50 11.72
C SER A 405 13.99 27.01 11.63
N ASN A 406 14.32 27.78 12.68
CA ASN A 406 14.19 29.23 12.77
C ASN A 406 12.73 29.70 12.68
N ARG A 407 11.80 28.84 13.06
CA ARG A 407 10.39 29.17 13.13
C ARG A 407 10.05 29.82 14.48
N PRO A 408 9.15 30.82 14.50
CA PRO A 408 8.78 31.46 15.75
C PRO A 408 7.94 30.53 16.63
N ASP A 409 8.51 30.13 17.77
CA ASP A 409 7.79 29.54 18.91
C ASP A 409 8.16 30.35 20.18
N ALA A 410 7.36 31.36 20.54
CA ALA A 410 7.67 32.22 21.69
C ALA A 410 7.24 31.60 23.04
N ASN A 411 6.44 30.54 23.02
CA ASN A 411 5.96 29.81 24.20
C ASN A 411 6.78 28.56 24.49
N LEU A 412 7.59 28.10 23.54
CA LEU A 412 8.40 26.89 23.60
C LEU A 412 7.55 25.70 23.97
N ASP A 413 6.51 25.47 23.19
CA ASP A 413 5.68 24.28 23.30
C ASP A 413 5.79 23.32 22.12
N GLY A 414 6.72 23.57 21.18
CA GLY A 414 7.00 22.70 20.04
C GLY A 414 6.09 22.97 18.85
N TYR A 415 5.30 24.04 18.90
CA TYR A 415 4.36 24.39 17.85
C TYR A 415 4.59 25.83 17.39
N VAL A 416 4.44 26.08 16.09
CA VAL A 416 4.55 27.45 15.54
C VAL A 416 3.47 28.39 16.08
N ASP A 417 3.89 29.59 16.51
CA ASP A 417 2.98 30.64 16.99
C ASP A 417 2.12 31.26 15.87
N ASP A 418 2.66 31.30 14.64
CA ASP A 418 2.10 31.99 13.48
C ASP A 418 1.97 31.01 12.29
N ILE A 419 0.75 30.50 12.05
CA ILE A 419 0.31 29.60 10.97
C ILE A 419 0.49 30.14 9.51
N GLU A 420 1.30 31.16 9.26
CA GLU A 420 1.50 31.70 7.91
C GLU A 420 2.74 31.08 7.25
N GLU A 421 2.49 29.94 6.57
CA GLU A 421 3.26 29.27 5.50
C GLU A 421 4.16 28.09 5.94
N PRO A 422 4.07 26.91 5.28
CA PRO A 422 4.87 25.71 5.59
C PRO A 422 6.36 25.91 5.30
N ALA A 423 7.21 25.08 5.90
CA ALA A 423 8.66 25.10 5.72
C ALA A 423 9.06 25.01 4.25
N THR A 424 10.14 25.70 3.89
CA THR A 424 10.77 25.55 2.58
C THR A 424 12.02 24.68 2.72
N LEU A 425 12.54 24.16 1.61
CA LEU A 425 13.80 23.38 1.58
C LEU A 425 15.05 24.05 2.22
N ASN A 426 14.96 25.31 2.67
CA ASN A 426 16.04 25.99 3.40
C ASN A 426 15.81 26.02 4.92
N ASP A 427 14.67 25.53 5.40
CA ASP A 427 14.24 25.45 6.80
C ASP A 427 14.38 23.97 7.23
N GLN A 428 15.55 23.36 7.02
CA GLN A 428 15.81 22.01 7.53
C GLN A 428 16.08 22.09 9.03
N PRO A 429 15.57 21.12 9.82
CA PRO A 429 15.95 20.99 11.20
C PRO A 429 17.43 20.61 11.31
N LEU A 430 17.99 20.86 12.48
CA LEU A 430 19.43 20.87 12.72
C LEU A 430 19.79 19.77 13.70
N GLU A 431 19.31 18.56 13.43
CA GLU A 431 19.49 17.35 14.23
C GLU A 431 20.92 17.17 14.77
N THR A 432 21.13 17.56 16.03
CA THR A 432 22.36 17.30 16.78
C THR A 432 22.10 16.31 17.92
N THR A 433 22.50 15.05 17.73
CA THR A 433 22.42 13.96 18.74
C THR A 433 23.06 14.21 20.13
N GLN A 434 23.58 15.40 20.42
CA GLN A 434 24.06 15.75 21.74
C GLN A 434 22.91 16.19 22.64
N ILE A 435 22.30 15.22 23.36
CA ILE A 435 21.46 15.48 24.53
C ILE A 435 22.20 16.42 25.50
N ASN A 436 21.89 17.70 25.42
CA ASN A 436 22.69 18.73 26.03
C ASN A 436 21.76 19.62 26.83
N SER A 437 21.83 19.46 28.15
CA SER A 437 21.50 20.53 29.10
C SER A 437 22.42 21.77 28.96
N ARG A 438 22.98 22.00 27.77
CA ARG A 438 24.00 22.97 27.35
C ARG A 438 23.47 23.91 26.26
N LEU A 439 22.45 23.50 25.51
CA LEU A 439 21.85 24.31 24.45
C LEU A 439 20.72 25.21 24.95
N LEU A 440 20.23 24.98 26.17
CA LEU A 440 19.19 25.79 26.81
C LEU A 440 19.80 26.69 27.90
N GLN A 441 19.29 27.92 28.01
CA GLN A 441 19.62 28.84 29.10
C GLN A 441 19.41 28.17 30.46
N ALA A 442 20.10 28.67 31.50
CA ALA A 442 20.05 28.10 32.85
C ALA A 442 18.64 28.07 33.50
N ASP A 443 17.64 28.74 32.92
CA ASP A 443 16.23 28.67 33.32
C ASP A 443 15.40 27.60 32.55
N GLY A 444 16.01 26.95 31.55
CA GLY A 444 15.47 25.83 30.78
C GLY A 444 14.39 26.24 29.79
N ASN A 445 14.43 27.49 29.32
CA ASN A 445 13.24 28.16 28.81
C ASN A 445 13.50 29.00 27.55
N ALA A 446 14.66 28.82 26.91
CA ALA A 446 15.06 29.32 25.59
C ALA A 446 16.45 28.75 25.26
N PRO A 447 16.84 28.65 23.98
CA PRO A 447 18.21 28.37 23.60
C PRO A 447 19.19 29.37 24.23
N SER A 448 20.39 28.89 24.54
CA SER A 448 21.51 29.74 24.93
C SER A 448 21.87 30.67 23.76
N ASP A 449 22.22 31.89 24.12
CA ASP A 449 22.61 33.01 23.25
C ASP A 449 23.62 33.79 24.08
N SER A 450 24.88 33.33 24.02
CA SER A 450 25.94 33.63 24.97
C SER A 450 26.42 35.09 24.82
N ASP A 451 26.41 35.60 23.60
CA ASP A 451 26.78 36.98 23.26
C ASP A 451 25.58 37.97 23.18
N ASN A 452 24.35 37.45 23.10
CA ASN A 452 23.09 38.21 22.98
C ASN A 452 22.94 38.97 21.65
N ASP A 453 23.48 38.44 20.55
CA ASP A 453 23.30 39.04 19.21
C ASP A 453 21.97 38.63 18.53
N GLY A 454 21.33 37.58 19.05
CA GLY A 454 20.05 37.05 18.61
C GLY A 454 20.14 35.83 17.68
N LEU A 455 21.34 35.31 17.42
CA LEU A 455 21.59 33.94 16.99
C LEU A 455 21.78 33.07 18.23
N ALA A 456 21.25 31.84 18.22
CA ALA A 456 21.42 30.94 19.36
C ALA A 456 22.73 30.16 19.19
N ASP A 457 23.41 29.84 20.29
CA ASP A 457 24.74 29.21 20.30
C ASP A 457 24.86 28.00 19.35
N PHE A 458 23.81 27.16 19.28
CA PHE A 458 23.81 25.97 18.40
C PHE A 458 23.84 26.27 16.89
N ARG A 459 23.55 27.51 16.51
CA ARG A 459 23.62 28.04 15.13
C ARG A 459 24.71 29.10 14.96
N ASP A 460 25.31 29.51 16.06
CA ASP A 460 26.39 30.47 16.05
C ASP A 460 27.71 29.74 15.74
N SER A 461 28.59 30.39 14.97
CA SER A 461 29.92 29.86 14.70
C SER A 461 30.98 30.36 15.68
N ASP A 462 30.63 31.37 16.49
CA ASP A 462 31.47 32.11 17.44
C ASP A 462 30.54 32.61 18.59
N SER A 463 30.05 31.67 19.41
CA SER A 463 28.90 31.84 20.32
C SER A 463 29.09 32.93 21.38
N ASP A 464 30.33 33.25 21.76
CA ASP A 464 30.65 34.31 22.70
C ASP A 464 31.27 35.56 22.05
N ASN A 465 31.46 35.50 20.72
CA ASN A 465 31.90 36.57 19.84
C ASN A 465 33.28 37.16 20.19
N ASP A 466 34.18 36.30 20.65
CA ASP A 466 35.55 36.62 21.04
C ASP A 466 36.53 36.57 19.83
N GLY A 467 36.07 36.06 18.68
CA GLY A 467 36.84 35.94 17.45
C GLY A 467 37.55 34.61 17.23
N ILE A 468 37.35 33.65 18.12
CA ILE A 468 37.71 32.24 18.01
C ILE A 468 36.42 31.47 17.72
N THR A 469 36.45 30.53 16.77
CA THR A 469 35.22 29.79 16.47
C THR A 469 34.99 28.66 17.46
N ASP A 470 33.72 28.34 17.71
CA ASP A 470 33.32 27.21 18.55
C ASP A 470 34.01 25.91 18.11
N THR A 471 34.17 25.73 16.78
CA THR A 471 34.88 24.56 16.23
C THR A 471 36.36 24.54 16.61
N VAL A 472 37.03 25.70 16.66
CA VAL A 472 38.43 25.82 17.06
C VAL A 472 38.58 25.61 18.56
N GLU A 473 37.67 26.07 19.39
CA GLU A 473 37.76 25.87 20.84
C GLU A 473 37.42 24.43 21.23
N ALA A 474 36.38 23.87 20.63
CA ALA A 474 35.97 22.50 20.87
C ALA A 474 37.00 21.48 20.38
N PHE A 475 37.63 21.70 19.22
CA PHE A 475 38.43 20.67 18.54
C PHE A 475 39.88 21.09 18.18
N GLY A 476 40.23 22.35 18.39
CA GLY A 476 41.53 22.94 18.08
C GLY A 476 41.68 23.35 16.61
N THR A 477 42.64 24.25 16.37
CA THR A 477 43.02 24.87 15.08
C THR A 477 43.28 23.94 13.88
N ALA A 478 43.44 22.62 14.12
CA ALA A 478 43.65 21.64 13.07
C ALA A 478 42.34 21.06 12.51
N ALA A 479 41.22 21.28 13.20
CA ALA A 479 39.90 20.77 12.89
C ALA A 479 39.14 21.69 11.93
N ASP A 480 39.43 23.00 11.93
CA ASP A 480 38.94 23.98 10.97
C ASP A 480 40.13 24.84 10.48
N ALA A 481 40.84 24.38 9.44
CA ALA A 481 42.06 25.07 9.01
C ALA A 481 41.79 26.33 8.17
N ASN A 482 40.53 26.56 7.76
CA ASN A 482 40.04 27.70 7.00
C ASN A 482 39.32 28.74 7.85
N ASN A 483 39.04 28.44 9.12
CA ASN A 483 38.37 29.31 10.08
C ASN A 483 37.00 29.78 9.58
N ASP A 484 36.25 28.88 8.92
CA ASP A 484 34.90 29.16 8.43
C ASP A 484 33.79 28.64 9.37
N GLY A 485 34.17 28.25 10.59
CA GLY A 485 33.23 27.74 11.60
C GLY A 485 32.78 26.31 11.33
N ILE A 486 33.28 25.68 10.27
CA ILE A 486 32.86 24.34 9.83
C ILE A 486 34.04 23.38 9.88
N LEU A 487 33.80 22.18 10.41
CA LEU A 487 34.82 21.13 10.45
C LEU A 487 35.36 20.78 9.05
N ASP A 488 36.69 20.87 8.90
CA ASP A 488 37.39 20.51 7.68
C ASP A 488 37.22 19.02 7.34
N ASN A 489 36.81 18.71 6.11
CA ASN A 489 36.43 17.36 5.64
C ASN A 489 35.13 16.82 6.28
N TYR A 490 34.17 17.70 6.54
CA TYR A 490 32.83 17.29 6.91
C TYR A 490 32.25 16.24 5.93
N SER A 491 31.85 15.08 6.45
CA SER A 491 31.25 13.98 5.70
C SER A 491 30.13 13.41 6.55
N ASP A 492 28.92 13.43 6.00
CA ASP A 492 27.72 12.86 6.58
C ASP A 492 27.10 12.01 5.47
N THR A 493 27.38 10.71 5.49
CA THR A 493 27.04 9.79 4.39
C THR A 493 25.63 9.23 4.56
N ASP A 494 25.13 9.13 5.80
CA ASP A 494 23.79 8.68 6.13
C ASP A 494 22.78 9.81 6.33
N GLY A 495 23.23 11.07 6.38
CA GLY A 495 22.35 12.24 6.43
C GLY A 495 21.76 12.47 7.81
N ASP A 496 22.38 11.93 8.87
CA ASP A 496 21.85 11.97 10.23
C ASP A 496 22.38 13.15 11.05
N GLY A 497 22.80 14.23 10.37
CA GLY A 497 23.31 15.44 11.01
C GLY A 497 24.68 15.28 11.66
N VAL A 498 25.23 14.07 11.76
CA VAL A 498 26.50 13.80 12.44
C VAL A 498 27.61 13.50 11.44
N ASN A 499 28.77 14.13 11.66
CA ASN A 499 29.97 13.79 10.91
C ASN A 499 30.37 12.30 11.07
N ASP A 500 30.39 11.55 9.97
CA ASP A 500 30.79 10.14 9.85
C ASP A 500 32.10 9.81 10.60
N VAL A 501 33.06 10.75 10.58
CA VAL A 501 34.39 10.57 11.17
C VAL A 501 34.34 10.74 12.69
N LEU A 502 33.53 11.67 13.19
CA LEU A 502 33.35 11.92 14.63
C LEU A 502 32.59 10.77 15.32
N ARG A 503 31.77 10.01 14.58
CA ARG A 503 31.04 8.83 15.12
C ARG A 503 31.94 7.64 15.46
N GLU A 504 32.98 7.37 14.66
CA GLU A 504 33.90 6.22 14.90
C GLU A 504 35.13 6.56 15.76
N ASP A 505 35.63 7.81 15.72
CA ASP A 505 36.75 8.29 16.54
C ASP A 505 36.49 9.78 16.86
N PRO A 506 35.92 10.12 18.05
CA PRO A 506 35.79 11.50 18.47
C PRO A 506 37.17 12.14 18.45
N ILE A 507 37.33 13.23 17.70
CA ILE A 507 38.53 14.05 17.82
C ILE A 507 38.44 14.63 19.23
N ALA A 508 39.29 14.14 20.12
CA ALA A 508 39.52 14.81 21.39
C ALA A 508 40.35 16.08 21.11
N PRO A 509 40.03 17.22 21.74
CA PRO A 509 39.15 17.36 22.91
C PRO A 509 37.64 17.39 22.60
N ALA A 510 36.84 17.12 23.62
CA ALA A 510 35.50 17.69 23.67
C ALA A 510 35.68 19.08 24.29
N ASP A 511 34.89 20.04 23.83
CA ASP A 511 34.75 21.37 24.41
C ASP A 511 34.88 21.37 25.95
N THR A 512 35.81 22.18 26.44
CA THR A 512 36.26 22.21 27.84
C THR A 512 35.61 23.34 28.63
N ASP A 513 35.72 23.26 29.95
CA ASP A 513 35.32 24.30 30.90
C ASP A 513 36.63 24.60 31.64
N GLY A 514 37.47 25.40 30.99
CA GLY A 514 38.89 25.58 31.29
C GLY A 514 39.13 26.05 32.72
N ASP A 515 38.32 27.03 33.16
CA ASP A 515 38.38 27.63 34.48
C ASP A 515 37.46 26.96 35.52
N GLY A 516 36.46 26.18 35.08
CA GLY A 516 35.53 25.46 35.93
C GLY A 516 34.37 26.30 36.46
N ASP A 517 34.05 27.43 35.84
CA ASP A 517 32.94 28.30 36.21
C ASP A 517 31.56 27.75 35.79
N GLY A 518 31.57 26.79 34.86
CA GLY A 518 30.40 26.10 34.33
C GLY A 518 29.90 26.62 32.99
N ARG A 519 30.64 27.51 32.33
CA ARG A 519 30.55 27.80 30.89
C ARG A 519 31.57 26.94 30.15
N TYR A 520 31.26 26.66 28.89
CA TYR A 520 32.24 26.03 28.02
C TYR A 520 33.14 27.11 27.44
N ASP A 521 34.36 26.74 27.07
CA ASP A 521 35.35 27.64 26.48
C ASP A 521 34.70 28.38 25.29
N SER A 522 33.99 27.66 24.40
CA SER A 522 33.27 28.27 23.28
C SER A 522 32.05 29.13 23.62
N GLN A 523 31.76 29.34 24.90
CA GLN A 523 30.66 30.18 25.40
C GLN A 523 31.19 31.18 26.43
N ASP A 524 32.51 31.26 26.60
CA ASP A 524 33.15 32.03 27.65
C ASP A 524 34.33 32.86 27.15
N ILE A 525 34.10 34.17 27.18
CA ILE A 525 35.01 35.22 26.71
C ILE A 525 36.38 35.29 27.42
N ASP A 526 36.68 34.38 28.35
CA ASP A 526 37.86 34.31 29.24
C ASP A 526 38.05 32.84 29.67
N SER A 527 38.42 31.97 28.72
CA SER A 527 38.38 30.50 28.83
C SER A 527 39.18 29.91 30.00
N ASP A 528 40.29 30.54 30.38
CA ASP A 528 41.12 30.10 31.50
C ASP A 528 40.85 30.85 32.82
N GLY A 529 39.99 31.87 32.76
CA GLY A 529 39.52 32.65 33.90
C GLY A 529 40.62 33.51 34.54
N ASP A 530 41.71 33.79 33.83
CA ASP A 530 42.80 34.61 34.35
C ASP A 530 42.46 36.10 34.38
N GLY A 531 41.33 36.51 33.79
CA GLY A 531 40.82 37.87 33.79
C GLY A 531 41.29 38.71 32.60
N ILE A 532 41.88 38.09 31.59
CA ILE A 532 42.22 38.66 30.30
C ILE A 532 41.34 37.97 29.25
N PRO A 533 40.52 38.70 28.47
CA PRO A 533 39.65 38.04 27.51
C PRO A 533 40.42 37.36 26.37
N ASP A 534 39.89 36.25 25.87
CA ASP A 534 40.46 35.42 24.81
C ASP A 534 40.75 36.22 23.53
N LEU A 535 39.84 37.13 23.15
CA LEU A 535 40.05 38.13 22.09
C LEU A 535 41.37 38.90 22.23
N VAL A 536 41.79 39.21 23.46
CA VAL A 536 43.00 39.98 23.76
C VAL A 536 44.24 39.10 23.71
N GLU A 537 44.12 37.88 24.22
CA GLU A 537 45.20 36.88 24.25
C GLU A 537 45.55 36.37 22.86
N THR A 538 44.60 36.44 21.94
CA THR A 538 44.82 36.19 20.53
C THR A 538 45.23 37.44 19.74
N GLY A 539 45.51 38.56 20.42
CA GLY A 539 46.03 39.80 19.81
C GLY A 539 44.99 40.68 19.12
N GLY A 540 43.70 40.48 19.44
CA GLY A 540 42.60 41.35 19.07
C GLY A 540 42.55 42.65 19.88
N THR A 541 41.56 43.49 19.56
CA THR A 541 41.37 44.78 20.24
C THR A 541 39.96 44.88 20.81
N ASP A 542 39.89 45.10 22.13
CA ASP A 542 38.66 45.28 22.90
C ASP A 542 38.59 46.73 23.45
N ILE A 543 38.08 47.67 22.65
CA ILE A 543 38.09 49.11 22.95
C ILE A 543 37.11 49.46 24.07
N ASP A 544 35.96 48.80 24.14
CA ASP A 544 34.93 49.10 25.14
C ASP A 544 34.95 48.21 26.39
N GLY A 545 35.75 47.15 26.37
CA GLY A 545 36.15 46.37 27.54
C GLY A 545 35.13 45.29 27.90
N ASP A 546 34.40 44.77 26.92
CA ASP A 546 33.38 43.73 27.13
C ASP A 546 33.82 42.31 26.72
N GLY A 547 35.03 42.16 26.17
CA GLY A 547 35.61 40.88 25.78
C GLY A 547 35.28 40.46 24.35
N MET A 548 34.34 41.14 23.68
CA MET A 548 33.83 40.76 22.36
C MET A 548 34.46 41.58 21.24
N ILE A 549 34.35 41.11 19.99
CA ILE A 549 34.81 41.84 18.82
C ILE A 549 34.11 43.21 18.68
N ASP A 550 34.90 44.28 18.72
CA ASP A 550 34.44 45.63 18.40
C ASP A 550 34.00 45.77 16.93
N ASP A 551 32.95 46.56 16.69
CA ASP A 551 32.45 46.90 15.35
C ASP A 551 32.05 45.66 14.51
N PHE A 552 31.57 44.57 15.15
CA PHE A 552 31.12 43.30 14.54
C PHE A 552 30.35 43.46 13.22
N VAL A 553 30.78 42.73 12.19
CA VAL A 553 30.17 42.67 10.86
C VAL A 553 30.00 41.21 10.42
N ASP A 554 28.75 40.77 10.39
CA ASP A 554 28.35 39.52 9.78
C ASP A 554 27.35 39.80 8.62
N GLU A 555 27.78 39.58 7.37
CA GLU A 555 26.95 39.82 6.18
C GLU A 555 26.25 38.53 5.69
N ASP A 556 26.71 37.34 6.08
CA ASP A 556 26.08 36.05 5.73
C ASP A 556 25.28 35.40 6.87
N ASN A 557 25.21 36.03 8.04
CA ASN A 557 24.45 35.63 9.22
C ASN A 557 24.83 34.23 9.72
N ASN A 558 26.13 33.92 9.75
CA ASN A 558 26.64 32.66 10.29
C ASN A 558 27.20 32.78 11.71
N GLY A 559 27.12 33.96 12.34
CA GLY A 559 27.51 34.18 13.73
C GLY A 559 28.95 34.63 13.95
N ILE A 560 29.83 34.51 12.93
CA ILE A 560 31.24 34.93 13.03
C ILE A 560 31.53 36.20 12.23
N ASP A 561 32.33 37.12 12.80
CA ASP A 561 32.76 38.35 12.13
C ASP A 561 33.51 38.06 10.81
N ASP A 562 33.07 38.70 9.72
CA ASP A 562 33.66 38.64 8.38
C ASP A 562 35.19 38.94 8.38
N GLY A 563 35.66 39.74 9.34
CA GLY A 563 37.07 40.07 9.56
C GLY A 563 37.84 38.96 10.26
N ALA A 564 37.23 38.31 11.26
CA ALA A 564 37.76 37.14 11.97
C ALA A 564 37.91 35.93 11.03
N GLN A 565 36.93 35.66 10.16
CA GLN A 565 37.00 34.59 9.15
C GLN A 565 38.22 34.68 8.20
N VAL A 566 38.82 35.86 8.05
CA VAL A 566 39.92 36.12 7.08
C VAL A 566 41.31 36.02 7.72
N LEU A 567 41.40 36.03 9.05
CA LEU A 567 42.66 35.98 9.80
C LEU A 567 42.59 34.85 10.84
N PRO A 568 43.49 33.86 10.80
CA PRO A 568 43.59 32.89 11.90
C PRO A 568 44.15 33.63 13.12
N ILE A 569 43.25 34.03 14.01
CA ILE A 569 43.51 34.69 15.29
C ILE A 569 44.03 33.64 16.31
N ASP A 570 43.67 32.37 16.09
CA ASP A 570 43.89 31.15 16.87
C ASP A 570 45.32 30.57 17.05
N ARG A 571 46.41 31.28 16.67
CA ARG A 571 47.76 30.63 16.59
C ARG A 571 48.78 31.03 17.65
N PHE A 572 48.37 31.69 18.70
CA PHE A 572 49.27 32.07 19.78
C PHE A 572 49.39 30.89 20.78
N ASP A 573 50.58 30.30 20.80
CA ASP A 573 51.07 29.25 21.72
C ASP A 573 52.51 29.68 22.01
N THR A 574 52.64 30.58 22.98
CA THR A 574 53.82 31.38 23.23
C THR A 574 54.96 30.47 23.69
N ASP A 575 54.73 29.53 24.62
CA ASP A 575 55.79 28.62 25.07
C ASP A 575 56.02 27.38 24.15
N GLY A 576 55.07 27.08 23.26
CA GLY A 576 55.13 25.98 22.29
C GLY A 576 54.77 24.61 22.87
N ASP A 577 54.01 24.55 23.95
CA ASP A 577 53.60 23.32 24.64
C ASP A 577 52.29 22.70 24.12
N ASN A 578 51.66 23.35 23.14
CA ASN A 578 50.38 23.02 22.48
C ASN A 578 49.14 23.26 23.35
N ILE A 579 49.22 24.11 24.37
CA ILE A 579 48.08 24.80 24.95
C ILE A 579 48.09 26.22 24.35
N PRO A 580 47.00 26.67 23.70
CA PRO A 580 46.92 28.04 23.23
C PRO A 580 46.97 29.05 24.39
N ASP A 581 47.44 30.27 24.11
CA ASP A 581 47.63 31.30 25.14
C ASP A 581 46.31 31.61 25.88
N TYR A 582 45.18 31.68 25.16
CA TYR A 582 43.83 31.88 25.74
C TYR A 582 43.32 30.73 26.62
N GLN A 583 44.07 29.63 26.73
CA GLN A 583 43.78 28.49 27.61
C GLN A 583 44.93 28.23 28.61
N ASP A 584 45.91 29.13 28.71
CA ASP A 584 47.12 28.94 29.52
C ASP A 584 47.40 30.11 30.47
N LEU A 585 47.15 29.88 31.76
CA LEU A 585 47.42 30.78 32.89
C LEU A 585 48.88 31.30 33.02
N ASP A 586 49.85 30.73 32.28
CA ASP A 586 51.27 31.14 32.23
C ASP A 586 51.81 30.91 30.81
N SER A 587 51.28 31.65 29.84
CA SER A 587 51.47 31.57 28.38
C SER A 587 52.93 31.48 27.92
N ASP A 588 53.87 32.14 28.63
CA ASP A 588 55.31 32.07 28.32
C ASP A 588 56.11 31.09 29.22
N ASN A 589 55.43 30.52 30.21
CA ASN A 589 55.89 29.53 31.18
C ASN A 589 57.17 29.98 31.92
N ASP A 590 57.31 31.28 32.19
CA ASP A 590 58.41 31.86 32.95
C ASP A 590 58.24 31.71 34.48
N GLY A 591 57.02 31.35 34.90
CA GLY A 591 56.63 31.11 36.28
C GLY A 591 56.00 32.33 36.98
N ILE A 592 55.49 33.30 36.21
CA ILE A 592 54.60 34.39 36.63
C ILE A 592 53.34 34.27 35.77
N SER A 593 52.16 34.15 36.37
CA SER A 593 50.91 34.02 35.60
C SER A 593 50.58 35.29 34.83
N ASP A 594 49.88 35.14 33.71
CA ASP A 594 49.50 36.23 32.80
C ASP A 594 48.69 37.32 33.52
N LEU A 595 47.73 36.93 34.37
CA LEU A 595 47.05 37.79 35.34
C LEU A 595 47.99 38.70 36.15
N VAL A 596 49.15 38.21 36.60
CA VAL A 596 50.11 39.00 37.37
C VAL A 596 50.94 39.91 36.47
N GLU A 597 51.24 39.48 35.25
CA GLU A 597 51.99 40.24 34.25
C GLU A 597 51.19 41.40 33.69
N SER A 598 49.90 41.18 33.43
CA SER A 598 48.90 42.18 33.03
C SER A 598 48.56 43.18 34.16
N GLY A 599 49.04 42.91 35.38
CA GLY A 599 48.97 43.82 36.53
C GLY A 599 47.76 43.60 37.44
N GLY A 600 47.13 42.43 37.33
CA GLY A 600 46.02 41.98 38.15
C GLY A 600 46.38 41.54 39.57
N VAL A 601 45.36 40.99 40.25
CA VAL A 601 45.45 40.59 41.65
C VAL A 601 45.02 39.15 41.80
N ASP A 602 46.01 38.28 42.02
CA ASP A 602 45.82 36.91 42.48
C ASP A 602 46.15 36.83 43.99
N ALA A 603 45.13 36.80 44.86
CA ALA A 603 45.32 36.83 46.30
C ALA A 603 45.59 35.46 46.92
N ASP A 604 45.17 34.36 46.30
CA ASP A 604 45.33 32.99 46.80
C ASP A 604 46.32 32.12 46.04
N GLY A 605 46.82 32.62 44.91
CA GLY A 605 48.00 32.11 44.21
C GLY A 605 47.67 30.99 43.22
N ASP A 606 46.46 30.96 42.67
CA ASP A 606 46.00 29.90 41.77
C ASP A 606 46.02 30.27 40.28
N GLY A 607 46.36 31.51 39.95
CA GLY A 607 46.43 32.00 38.56
C GLY A 607 45.14 32.61 38.04
N ILE A 608 44.00 32.34 38.69
CA ILE A 608 42.67 32.78 38.28
C ILE A 608 42.36 34.17 38.85
N ALA A 609 41.61 35.00 38.13
CA ALA A 609 41.26 36.35 38.55
C ALA A 609 40.32 36.39 39.77
N ASP A 610 40.75 37.05 40.85
CA ASP A 610 39.87 37.42 41.96
C ASP A 610 38.91 38.59 41.61
N GLU A 611 39.31 39.47 40.67
CA GLU A 611 38.58 40.65 40.20
C GLU A 611 38.91 40.92 38.71
N LEU A 612 37.88 41.16 37.88
CA LEU A 612 38.00 41.44 36.44
C LEU A 612 38.94 42.62 36.14
N LEU A 613 39.87 42.43 35.19
CA LEU A 613 40.79 43.47 34.77
C LEU A 613 40.13 44.42 33.77
N ALA A 614 40.49 45.70 33.81
CA ALA A 614 40.03 46.63 32.78
C ALA A 614 41.05 46.62 31.64
N TYR A 615 40.64 46.33 30.40
CA TYR A 615 41.49 46.30 29.20
C TYR A 615 42.50 47.48 29.11
N SER A 616 42.06 48.69 29.44
CA SER A 616 42.92 49.90 29.49
C SER A 616 44.11 49.85 30.47
N SER A 617 44.22 48.78 31.27
CA SER A 617 45.28 48.51 32.25
C SER A 617 46.37 47.60 31.71
N ILE A 618 46.09 46.83 30.65
CA ILE A 618 46.98 45.81 30.12
C ILE A 618 48.22 46.52 29.53
N PRO A 619 49.44 46.16 29.98
CA PRO A 619 50.67 46.74 29.44
C PRO A 619 50.88 46.34 27.98
N ASP A 620 50.91 47.33 27.08
CA ASP A 620 51.48 47.25 25.74
C ASP A 620 52.46 48.45 25.63
N LEU A 621 53.73 48.19 25.93
CA LEU A 621 54.76 49.22 26.05
C LEU A 621 55.15 49.80 24.68
N ASP A 622 55.03 49.00 23.64
CA ASP A 622 55.57 49.25 22.32
C ASP A 622 54.50 49.79 21.34
N GLY A 623 53.24 49.55 21.65
CA GLY A 623 52.04 50.08 21.01
C GLY A 623 51.70 49.37 19.70
N ASP A 624 52.14 48.13 19.52
CA ASP A 624 51.89 47.34 18.32
C ASP A 624 50.59 46.53 18.37
N GLY A 625 49.91 46.53 19.51
CA GLY A 625 48.61 45.88 19.72
C GLY A 625 48.71 44.48 20.32
N ILE A 626 49.91 43.95 20.58
CA ILE A 626 50.11 42.69 21.31
C ILE A 626 50.51 43.05 22.77
N PRO A 627 49.79 42.52 23.77
CA PRO A 627 50.19 42.70 25.17
C PRO A 627 51.62 42.23 25.50
N ASP A 628 52.30 42.93 26.41
CA ASP A 628 53.70 42.67 26.79
C ASP A 628 53.93 41.24 27.31
N PHE A 629 52.92 40.56 27.88
CA PHE A 629 53.04 39.21 28.47
C PHE A 629 53.06 38.09 27.42
N LEU A 630 52.42 38.31 26.27
CA LEU A 630 52.47 37.39 25.11
C LEU A 630 53.76 37.55 24.29
N GLU A 631 54.57 38.58 24.59
CA GLU A 631 55.81 38.84 23.88
C GLU A 631 56.97 37.98 24.39
N ASN A 632 57.09 36.81 23.77
CA ASN A 632 58.14 35.84 24.02
C ASN A 632 59.57 36.46 23.98
N GLY A 633 60.12 36.75 25.17
CA GLY A 633 61.49 37.23 25.34
C GLY A 633 61.65 38.73 25.51
N ASP A 634 61.02 39.27 26.55
CA ASP A 634 61.43 40.54 27.15
C ASP A 634 62.92 40.42 27.59
N GLU A 635 63.84 40.79 26.70
CA GLU A 635 65.25 41.05 27.01
C GLU A 635 65.32 42.30 27.90
N GLU A 636 65.01 42.07 29.18
CA GLU A 636 64.98 42.99 30.30
C GLU A 636 63.94 44.13 30.22
N PRO A 637 63.18 44.37 31.32
CA PRO A 637 62.55 45.67 31.50
C PRO A 637 63.67 46.70 31.65
N GLU A 638 63.89 47.53 30.63
CA GLU A 638 64.69 48.74 30.70
C GLU A 638 64.01 49.72 31.69
N THR A 639 64.28 49.50 32.97
CA THR A 639 64.26 50.47 34.06
C THR A 639 62.90 50.94 34.60
N GLY A 640 62.22 50.03 35.28
CA GLY A 640 62.01 50.19 36.73
C GLY A 640 60.74 50.89 37.21
N ALA A 641 59.85 50.08 37.77
CA ALA A 641 59.05 50.45 38.93
C ALA A 641 58.81 49.19 39.79
N ALA A 642 59.66 48.98 40.80
CA ALA A 642 59.35 48.04 41.86
C ALA A 642 58.06 48.47 42.57
N ILE A 643 56.94 47.80 42.30
CA ILE A 643 55.76 47.85 43.16
C ILE A 643 56.12 47.09 44.45
N VAL A 644 56.34 47.86 45.51
CA VAL A 644 56.55 47.33 46.86
C VAL A 644 55.19 47.03 47.46
N VAL A 645 54.77 45.77 47.45
CA VAL A 645 53.69 45.31 48.33
C VAL A 645 54.27 45.06 49.74
N PRO A 646 53.78 45.73 50.80
CA PRO A 646 54.37 45.59 52.13
C PRO A 646 53.72 44.42 52.90
N GLY A 647 54.38 43.27 52.87
CA GLY A 647 54.46 42.36 54.03
C GLY A 647 53.80 41.00 53.88
N GLY A 648 54.61 39.94 53.90
CA GLY A 648 54.10 38.57 53.95
C GLY A 648 55.15 37.53 54.33
N GLY A 649 56.26 37.44 53.59
CA GLY A 649 57.43 36.67 54.00
C GLY A 649 57.34 35.16 53.81
N CYS A 650 58.03 34.66 52.78
CA CYS A 650 58.94 33.53 52.87
C CYS A 650 60.09 33.75 51.89
N SER A 651 61.31 33.44 52.33
CA SER A 651 62.54 33.58 51.56
C SER A 651 63.15 32.21 51.30
N PHE A 652 63.34 31.83 50.05
CA PHE A 652 64.32 30.85 49.55
C PHE A 652 64.63 31.29 48.12
N GLY A 653 65.84 31.38 47.61
CA GLY A 653 67.12 30.82 47.99
C GLY A 653 67.76 30.32 46.70
N THR A 654 68.70 31.07 46.13
CA THR A 654 69.40 30.76 44.87
C THR A 654 69.96 29.34 44.90
N VAL A 655 69.37 28.40 44.14
CA VAL A 655 69.92 27.05 43.95
C VAL A 655 70.57 26.95 42.58
N HIS A 656 71.87 27.19 42.60
CA HIS A 656 72.83 26.68 41.64
C HIS A 656 72.66 25.14 41.55
N GLN A 657 72.13 24.61 40.43
CA GLN A 657 72.04 23.16 40.23
C GLN A 657 73.45 22.53 40.25
N ARG A 658 73.70 21.74 41.28
CA ARG A 658 74.90 20.90 41.41
C ARG A 658 74.71 19.62 40.62
N ILE A 659 75.46 19.46 39.54
CA ILE A 659 75.75 18.15 38.94
C ILE A 659 76.51 17.30 39.98
N ASP A 660 75.95 16.14 40.35
CA ASP A 660 76.57 15.14 41.23
C ASP A 660 77.75 14.44 40.51
N PRO A 661 79.01 14.54 41.01
CA PRO A 661 80.18 14.02 40.30
C PRO A 661 80.43 12.50 40.50
N THR A 662 79.46 11.72 40.96
CA THR A 662 79.66 10.28 41.24
C THR A 662 79.05 9.31 40.22
N LEU A 663 78.22 9.77 39.29
CA LEU A 663 77.64 8.91 38.24
C LEU A 663 78.54 8.49 37.06
N PRO A 664 79.66 9.15 36.68
CA PRO A 664 80.47 8.69 35.54
C PRO A 664 81.53 7.63 35.92
N LEU A 665 81.70 7.29 37.21
CA LEU A 665 82.74 6.34 37.65
C LEU A 665 82.28 4.86 37.67
N LEU A 666 80.96 4.60 37.65
CA LEU A 666 80.40 3.24 37.64
C LEU A 666 80.20 2.67 36.22
N ALA A 667 80.00 3.52 35.21
CA ALA A 667 79.87 3.10 33.81
C ALA A 667 81.20 2.64 33.17
N LEU A 668 82.35 3.14 33.65
CA LEU A 668 83.66 2.80 33.07
C LEU A 668 84.24 1.45 33.53
N LEU A 669 83.71 0.87 34.63
CA LEU A 669 84.19 -0.41 35.19
C LEU A 669 83.47 -1.64 34.64
N ALA A 670 82.25 -1.47 34.07
CA ALA A 670 81.48 -2.55 33.45
C ALA A 670 81.99 -2.90 32.03
N ILE A 671 82.45 -1.91 31.26
CA ILE A 671 82.92 -2.09 29.87
C ILE A 671 84.29 -2.78 29.79
N VAL A 672 85.14 -2.63 30.82
CA VAL A 672 86.47 -3.27 30.89
C VAL A 672 86.39 -4.76 31.27
N TRP A 673 85.29 -5.23 31.88
CA TRP A 673 85.11 -6.64 32.24
C TRP A 673 84.48 -7.47 31.10
N ALA A 674 83.62 -6.87 30.27
CA ALA A 674 82.98 -7.53 29.13
C ALA A 674 83.94 -7.85 27.96
N LEU A 675 85.00 -7.04 27.76
CA LEU A 675 85.97 -7.23 26.67
C LEU A 675 87.12 -8.21 26.97
N ARG A 676 87.16 -8.85 28.16
CA ARG A 676 88.28 -9.73 28.56
C ARG A 676 87.97 -11.23 28.61
N ARG A 677 86.77 -11.69 28.22
CA ARG A 677 86.40 -13.13 28.31
C ARG A 677 85.92 -13.81 27.02
N SER A 678 85.87 -13.12 25.88
CA SER A 678 85.57 -13.73 24.58
C SER A 678 86.86 -14.09 23.83
N GLY A 679 87.39 -15.27 24.12
CA GLY A 679 88.60 -15.74 23.44
C GLY A 679 88.99 -17.16 23.82
N ARG A 680 88.18 -18.17 23.46
CA ARG A 680 88.64 -19.47 22.92
C ARG A 680 87.50 -20.48 22.73
N ARG A 681 87.23 -20.74 21.44
CA ARG A 681 87.20 -22.06 20.79
C ARG A 681 86.25 -23.16 21.32
N SER A 682 85.36 -23.52 20.39
CA SER A 682 85.29 -24.84 19.72
C SER A 682 84.24 -25.83 20.22
N GLY A 683 83.30 -26.13 19.32
CA GLY A 683 83.17 -27.51 18.83
C GLY A 683 81.83 -28.21 19.02
N ARG A 684 81.07 -28.25 17.91
CA ARG A 684 80.43 -29.44 17.31
C ARG A 684 79.22 -30.12 17.98
N ASN A 685 78.25 -30.37 17.07
CA ASN A 685 77.31 -31.50 16.96
C ASN A 685 76.04 -31.42 17.82
N ARG A 686 74.86 -31.91 17.42
CA ARG A 686 74.24 -32.41 16.16
C ARG A 686 72.81 -32.86 16.56
N ALA A 687 71.92 -32.98 15.57
CA ALA A 687 70.63 -33.69 15.56
C ALA A 687 69.41 -32.86 16.01
N GLU A 688 68.21 -32.99 15.46
CA GLU A 688 67.59 -33.49 14.21
C GLU A 688 66.09 -33.61 14.58
N THR A 689 65.19 -33.27 13.66
CA THR A 689 63.78 -33.74 13.57
C THR A 689 62.82 -33.32 14.70
N SER A 690 61.57 -32.94 14.44
CA SER A 690 60.70 -33.16 13.28
C SER A 690 59.72 -32.01 13.11
#